data_AF-F7T177-F1
#
_entry.id   AF-F7T177-F1
#
_cell.length_a   1.000
_cell.length_b   1.000
_cell.length_c   1.000
_cell.angle_alpha   90.00
_cell.angle_beta   90.00
_cell.angle_gamma   90.00
#
_symmetry.space_group_name_H-M   'P 1'
#
loop_
_entity.id
_entity.type
_entity.pdbx_description
1 polymer ?
#
loop_
_entity_poly.entity_id
_entity_poly.type
_entity_poly.pdbx_seq_one_letter_code
_entity_poly.pdbx_strand_id
1 'polypeptide(L)'
;MKIVCIGGGPAGLYFGLLMKLQDPANEVTVIERNRPYDTFGWGVVFSDATMQNLREADPVSAQTIGDAFNHWDDIDIHFKGRSIRSGGHGFIGIGRKKLLNILQARCEDVGVKLVFENFVQDDQAIAREYDADLVIASDGINSQIRTRYTDTFHPDIDQRRCRFVWLGTKKVFDAFTFAFVQTEHGWFQAHAYRYEDGMSTFIVETPEETWQAAGIEQMSQEEGIAYCEKLFAPWLDGNALISNASHLRGSAIWIRFPRVICNTWVHWNQLETSRGKRAVPVVLMGDAAHTAHFSIGSGTKLALEDAIELARCLSGAEGSVERGLKHYEDVRSVEVLKIQNAARNSTEWFENVARYAELEPEQFAYSLLTRSQRISHENLRLRDPAWLEGFERWIAEHAGAPAPAGQRPALPMLTPYRARGVTLKNRILVSPMAMYSCADGVPGDFHLVHLGARAMGGAGLVMVEMTCVSPDGRITPGCPGLWNDEQQQAFARIVGFVHGNSDARIGVQIGHAGRKGSTQLGWQKIDHPLAEGNWPLLSASALPYIEGVSQTPRAMTRADMDDVRDNFVAAARRAQAAGFDWLELHCAHGYLLSSFISPLTNRRDDEYGGSLENRLRFPLEVFRAVRAVWPEDKPMSVRISASDWVEGGITPDDAVEIARHFKAAGADMIDCSSGQVSKEEKPVYGRMFQTPFADRVRNEAGIPTIAVGAIFEADHANGIIASGRADLCALARPHLADASWTLREAARVGYRDVAWPSQYFAGKRQLETNFERAAAMAQLDIK
;
A
#
# COMPACT_ATOMS: atom_id res chain seq x y z
N MET A 1 25.86 -32.38 13.97
CA MET A 1 25.57 -31.17 14.78
C MET A 1 24.53 -31.50 15.84
N LYS A 2 24.61 -30.93 17.04
CA LYS A 2 23.57 -31.03 18.10
C LYS A 2 22.66 -29.81 18.03
N ILE A 3 21.38 -30.00 17.74
CA ILE A 3 20.42 -28.93 17.45
C ILE A 3 19.23 -29.06 18.41
N VAL A 4 18.85 -27.95 19.04
CA VAL A 4 17.63 -27.89 19.86
C VAL A 4 16.67 -26.87 19.28
N CYS A 5 15.46 -27.31 18.94
CA CYS A 5 14.36 -26.44 18.53
C CYS A 5 13.39 -26.28 19.69
N ILE A 6 13.19 -25.05 20.14
CA ILE A 6 12.22 -24.71 21.18
C ILE A 6 10.94 -24.27 20.45
N GLY A 7 9.87 -25.05 20.62
CA GLY A 7 8.60 -24.93 19.89
C GLY A 7 8.38 -26.03 18.85
N GLY A 8 7.29 -26.78 18.99
CA GLY A 8 6.84 -27.86 18.10
C GLY A 8 5.80 -27.41 17.06
N GLY A 9 5.87 -26.16 16.63
CA GLY A 9 5.09 -25.65 15.49
C GLY A 9 5.70 -26.03 14.13
N PRO A 10 5.11 -25.57 13.00
CA PRO A 10 5.59 -25.92 11.67
C PRO A 10 7.07 -25.54 11.43
N ALA A 11 7.54 -24.41 11.96
CA ALA A 11 8.94 -23.97 11.87
C ALA A 11 9.91 -24.98 12.51
N GLY A 12 9.78 -25.23 13.81
CA GLY A 12 10.71 -26.08 14.57
C GLY A 12 10.67 -27.54 14.13
N LEU A 13 9.48 -28.10 13.89
CA LEU A 13 9.34 -29.48 13.40
C LEU A 13 9.97 -29.63 12.01
N TYR A 14 9.65 -28.74 11.07
CA TYR A 14 10.12 -28.88 9.70
C TYR A 14 11.63 -28.61 9.58
N PHE A 15 12.17 -27.63 10.30
CA PHE A 15 13.62 -27.44 10.35
C PHE A 15 14.34 -28.66 10.93
N GLY A 16 13.83 -29.21 12.04
CA GLY A 16 14.42 -30.39 12.65
C GLY A 16 14.42 -31.61 11.73
N LEU A 17 13.32 -31.83 11.01
CA LEU A 17 13.18 -32.84 9.96
C LEU A 17 14.21 -32.63 8.84
N LEU A 18 14.32 -31.43 8.28
CA LEU A 18 15.24 -31.12 7.18
C LEU A 18 16.70 -31.33 7.58
N MET A 19 17.10 -30.93 8.79
CA MET A 19 18.47 -31.14 9.27
C MET A 19 18.81 -32.63 9.40
N LYS A 20 17.84 -33.48 9.77
CA LYS A 20 18.01 -34.95 9.78
C LYS A 20 18.08 -35.56 8.39
N LEU A 21 17.29 -35.05 7.44
CA LEU A 21 17.32 -35.50 6.04
C LEU A 21 18.64 -35.14 5.35
N GLN A 22 19.20 -33.97 5.68
CA GLN A 22 20.49 -33.52 5.14
C GLN A 22 21.67 -34.34 5.67
N ASP A 23 21.72 -34.59 6.98
CA ASP A 23 22.74 -35.42 7.62
C ASP A 23 22.12 -36.22 8.78
N PRO A 24 21.94 -37.55 8.62
CA PRO A 24 21.41 -38.42 9.67
C PRO A 24 22.20 -38.40 10.98
N ALA A 25 23.49 -38.03 10.94
CA ALA A 25 24.36 -37.91 12.10
C ALA A 25 24.05 -36.67 12.97
N ASN A 26 23.21 -35.74 12.51
CA ASN A 26 22.72 -34.65 13.34
C ASN A 26 21.90 -35.19 14.52
N GLU A 27 22.15 -34.70 15.73
CA GLU A 27 21.33 -34.96 16.92
C GLU A 27 20.34 -33.81 17.05
N VAL A 28 19.06 -34.04 16.75
CA VAL A 28 18.04 -32.98 16.74
C VAL A 28 16.99 -33.27 17.80
N THR A 29 16.74 -32.31 18.69
CA THR A 29 15.66 -32.36 19.68
C THR A 29 14.68 -31.20 19.46
N VAL A 30 13.39 -31.49 19.40
CA VAL A 30 12.31 -30.49 19.37
C VAL A 30 11.57 -30.55 20.71
N ILE A 31 11.48 -29.42 21.40
CA ILE A 31 10.84 -29.31 22.72
C ILE A 31 9.54 -28.50 22.57
N GLU A 32 8.41 -29.10 22.94
CA GLU A 32 7.07 -28.51 22.86
C GLU A 32 6.43 -28.43 24.25
N ARG A 33 5.81 -27.29 24.55
CA ARG A 33 5.14 -27.03 25.84
C ARG A 33 3.79 -27.73 25.97
N ASN A 34 3.13 -27.97 24.85
CA ASN A 34 1.81 -28.62 24.81
C ASN A 34 1.95 -30.15 24.71
N ARG A 35 0.82 -30.84 24.82
CA ARG A 35 0.77 -32.29 24.63
C ARG A 35 1.00 -32.67 23.16
N PRO A 36 1.42 -33.92 22.89
CA PRO A 36 1.42 -34.43 21.53
C PRO A 36 0.07 -34.22 20.87
N TYR A 37 0.07 -33.72 19.64
CA TYR A 37 -1.13 -33.50 18.83
C TYR A 37 -2.14 -32.44 19.32
N ASP A 38 -1.81 -31.65 20.35
CA ASP A 38 -2.57 -30.45 20.72
C ASP A 38 -2.32 -29.34 19.69
N THR A 39 -3.38 -28.65 19.26
CA THR A 39 -3.25 -27.50 18.35
C THR A 39 -4.39 -26.51 18.55
N PHE A 40 -4.12 -25.25 18.19
CA PHE A 40 -5.06 -24.13 18.25
C PHE A 40 -5.31 -23.56 16.84
N GLY A 41 -6.57 -23.33 16.50
CA GLY A 41 -7.01 -22.95 15.14
C GLY A 41 -7.45 -24.14 14.29
N TRP A 42 -7.94 -23.84 13.09
CA TRP A 42 -8.63 -24.80 12.21
C TRP A 42 -7.83 -25.07 10.92
N GLY A 43 -8.19 -24.45 9.79
CA GLY A 43 -7.54 -24.68 8.50
C GLY A 43 -6.44 -23.68 8.13
N VAL A 44 -5.34 -24.15 7.54
CA VAL A 44 -4.30 -23.29 6.94
C VAL A 44 -4.31 -23.44 5.43
N VAL A 45 -3.92 -22.38 4.71
CA VAL A 45 -3.92 -22.32 3.25
C VAL A 45 -2.49 -22.21 2.73
N PHE A 46 -2.19 -22.90 1.63
CA PHE A 46 -0.90 -22.85 0.93
C PHE A 46 -1.05 -22.37 -0.52
N SER A 47 0.04 -21.82 -1.05
CA SER A 47 0.18 -21.49 -2.48
C SER A 47 0.97 -22.58 -3.21
N ASP A 48 0.73 -22.75 -4.51
CA ASP A 48 1.46 -23.72 -5.35
C ASP A 48 2.99 -23.55 -5.27
N ALA A 49 3.49 -22.31 -5.23
CA ALA A 49 4.91 -22.02 -5.10
C ALA A 49 5.51 -22.59 -3.78
N THR A 50 4.76 -22.53 -2.69
CA THR A 50 5.20 -23.10 -1.40
C THR A 50 5.25 -24.61 -1.48
N MET A 51 4.32 -25.23 -2.22
CA MET A 51 4.35 -26.68 -2.46
C MET A 51 5.53 -27.10 -3.32
N GLN A 52 5.93 -26.29 -4.30
CA GLN A 52 7.13 -26.56 -5.08
C GLN A 52 8.39 -26.55 -4.19
N ASN A 53 8.54 -25.54 -3.33
CA ASN A 53 9.65 -25.46 -2.37
C ASN A 53 9.67 -26.67 -1.42
N LEU A 54 8.50 -27.09 -0.93
CA LEU A 54 8.37 -28.29 -0.10
C LEU A 54 8.77 -29.56 -0.86
N ARG A 55 8.37 -29.71 -2.14
CA ARG A 55 8.73 -30.87 -2.96
C ARG A 55 10.24 -30.96 -3.19
N GLU A 56 10.90 -29.83 -3.36
CA GLU A 56 12.35 -29.77 -3.53
C GLU A 56 13.11 -30.09 -2.23
N ALA A 57 12.60 -29.65 -1.08
CA ALA A 57 13.25 -29.82 0.21
C ALA A 57 12.96 -31.19 0.88
N ASP A 58 11.71 -31.68 0.80
CA ASP A 58 11.26 -32.95 1.34
C ASP A 58 10.09 -33.53 0.50
N PRO A 59 10.40 -34.31 -0.56
CA PRO A 59 9.38 -34.90 -1.42
C PRO A 59 8.33 -35.75 -0.69
N VAL A 60 8.72 -36.43 0.39
CA VAL A 60 7.84 -37.37 1.12
C VAL A 60 6.80 -36.60 1.92
N SER A 61 7.24 -35.59 2.69
CA SER A 61 6.29 -34.72 3.40
C SER A 61 5.44 -33.92 2.42
N ALA A 62 6.01 -33.41 1.33
CA ALA A 62 5.27 -32.67 0.31
C ALA A 62 4.17 -33.52 -0.34
N GLN A 63 4.44 -34.80 -0.64
CA GLN A 63 3.42 -35.72 -1.16
C GLN A 63 2.34 -35.99 -0.11
N THR A 64 2.72 -36.32 1.13
CA THR A 64 1.77 -36.65 2.21
C THR A 64 0.88 -35.46 2.57
N ILE A 65 1.45 -34.26 2.60
CA ILE A 65 0.71 -33.01 2.80
C ILE A 65 -0.19 -32.75 1.58
N GLY A 66 0.32 -32.98 0.37
CA GLY A 66 -0.41 -32.88 -0.90
C GLY A 66 -1.66 -33.76 -0.95
N ASP A 67 -1.54 -35.03 -0.56
CA ASP A 67 -2.64 -35.99 -0.57
C ASP A 67 -3.74 -35.64 0.45
N ALA A 68 -3.42 -34.84 1.46
CA ALA A 68 -4.36 -34.38 2.48
C ALA A 68 -5.07 -33.06 2.13
N PHE A 69 -4.81 -32.52 0.94
CA PHE A 69 -5.30 -31.20 0.56
C PHE A 69 -6.74 -31.16 0.06
N ASN A 70 -7.40 -30.09 0.47
CA ASN A 70 -8.67 -29.67 -0.08
C ASN A 70 -8.43 -28.52 -1.04
N HIS A 71 -8.92 -28.66 -2.27
CA HIS A 71 -8.77 -27.67 -3.31
C HIS A 71 -10.09 -26.93 -3.54
N TRP A 72 -9.99 -25.62 -3.72
CA TRP A 72 -11.08 -24.78 -4.21
C TRP A 72 -10.47 -23.60 -4.97
N ASP A 73 -11.25 -22.98 -5.84
CA ASP A 73 -10.74 -21.95 -6.75
C ASP A 73 -11.41 -20.58 -6.56
N ASP A 74 -12.67 -20.60 -6.16
CA ASP A 74 -13.51 -19.41 -6.12
C ASP A 74 -13.33 -18.59 -4.83
N ILE A 75 -13.57 -17.28 -4.94
CA ILE A 75 -13.82 -16.36 -3.84
C ILE A 75 -15.26 -15.87 -3.96
N ASP A 76 -16.01 -15.96 -2.86
CA ASP A 76 -17.33 -15.34 -2.71
C ASP A 76 -17.26 -14.09 -1.84
N ILE A 77 -17.90 -13.02 -2.28
CA ILE A 77 -17.92 -11.73 -1.59
C ILE A 77 -19.37 -11.33 -1.36
N HIS A 78 -19.78 -11.30 -0.10
CA HIS A 78 -21.11 -10.87 0.29
C HIS A 78 -21.07 -9.48 0.94
N PHE A 79 -21.63 -8.50 0.24
CA PHE A 79 -21.64 -7.10 0.65
C PHE A 79 -22.94 -6.43 0.20
N LYS A 80 -23.61 -5.69 1.10
CA LYS A 80 -24.89 -5.00 0.84
C LYS A 80 -25.96 -5.87 0.16
N GLY A 81 -26.09 -7.13 0.60
CA GLY A 81 -27.07 -8.08 0.05
C GLY A 81 -26.77 -8.61 -1.35
N ARG A 82 -25.63 -8.24 -1.94
CA ARG A 82 -25.12 -8.78 -3.21
C ARG A 82 -24.08 -9.86 -2.95
N SER A 83 -24.03 -10.85 -3.83
CA SER A 83 -23.05 -11.92 -3.84
C SER A 83 -22.28 -11.85 -5.14
N ILE A 84 -20.96 -11.65 -5.07
CA ILE A 84 -20.07 -11.58 -6.22
C ILE A 84 -19.05 -12.70 -6.09
N ARG A 85 -19.01 -13.60 -7.08
CA ARG A 85 -18.07 -14.70 -7.17
C ARG A 85 -17.00 -14.39 -8.20
N SER A 86 -15.73 -14.64 -7.87
CA SER A 86 -14.60 -14.58 -8.80
C SER A 86 -13.76 -15.86 -8.67
N GLY A 87 -13.41 -16.47 -9.79
CA GLY A 87 -12.64 -17.71 -9.88
C GLY A 87 -11.15 -17.50 -10.18
N GLY A 88 -10.44 -18.59 -10.46
CA GLY A 88 -9.02 -18.60 -10.84
C GLY A 88 -8.06 -18.16 -9.73
N HIS A 89 -8.49 -18.13 -8.47
CA HIS A 89 -7.63 -17.73 -7.36
C HIS A 89 -6.72 -18.86 -6.91
N GLY A 90 -7.19 -20.11 -6.99
CA GLY A 90 -6.47 -21.32 -6.62
C GLY A 90 -6.09 -21.35 -5.14
N PHE A 91 -6.82 -22.13 -4.34
CA PHE A 91 -6.54 -22.31 -2.94
C PHE A 91 -6.35 -23.78 -2.60
N ILE A 92 -5.48 -24.00 -1.62
CA ILE A 92 -5.20 -25.32 -1.10
C ILE A 92 -5.22 -25.26 0.42
N GLY A 93 -6.10 -26.02 1.06
CA GLY A 93 -6.28 -26.04 2.51
C GLY A 93 -5.94 -27.39 3.14
N ILE A 94 -5.41 -27.34 4.36
CA ILE A 94 -5.27 -28.50 5.25
C ILE A 94 -5.62 -28.11 6.68
N GLY A 95 -6.17 -29.04 7.45
CA GLY A 95 -6.32 -28.86 8.90
C GLY A 95 -4.96 -28.67 9.57
N ARG A 96 -4.82 -27.62 10.39
CA ARG A 96 -3.58 -27.33 11.12
C ARG A 96 -3.15 -28.51 11.99
N LYS A 97 -4.12 -29.21 12.60
CA LYS A 97 -3.88 -30.46 13.34
C LYS A 97 -3.26 -31.52 12.45
N LYS A 98 -3.88 -31.77 11.29
CA LYS A 98 -3.41 -32.77 10.33
C LYS A 98 -1.99 -32.46 9.84
N LEU A 99 -1.70 -31.20 9.51
CA LEU A 99 -0.36 -30.75 9.13
C LEU A 99 0.68 -31.05 10.22
N LEU A 100 0.41 -30.66 11.47
CA LEU A 100 1.34 -30.91 12.58
C LEU A 100 1.53 -32.40 12.82
N ASN A 101 0.46 -33.20 12.75
CA ASN A 101 0.56 -34.65 12.90
C ASN A 101 1.45 -35.28 11.81
N ILE A 102 1.34 -34.81 10.56
CA ILE A 102 2.22 -35.27 9.47
C ILE A 102 3.67 -34.90 9.80
N LEU A 103 3.95 -33.64 10.17
CA LEU A 103 5.30 -33.20 10.50
C LEU A 103 5.90 -33.93 11.72
N GLN A 104 5.10 -34.20 12.76
CA GLN A 104 5.53 -34.95 13.94
C GLN A 104 5.86 -36.40 13.58
N ALA A 105 4.98 -37.10 12.85
CA ALA A 105 5.24 -38.47 12.41
C ALA A 105 6.50 -38.54 11.52
N ARG A 106 6.68 -37.57 10.61
CA ARG A 106 7.87 -37.49 9.76
C ARG A 106 9.15 -37.20 10.56
N CYS A 107 9.08 -36.37 11.60
CA CYS A 107 10.18 -36.16 12.54
C CYS A 107 10.59 -37.47 13.23
N GLU A 108 9.62 -38.24 13.71
CA GLU A 108 9.86 -39.54 14.36
C GLU A 108 10.51 -40.54 13.38
N ASP A 109 10.00 -40.63 12.15
CA ASP A 109 10.52 -41.53 11.10
C ASP A 109 12.01 -41.31 10.80
N VAL A 110 12.47 -40.04 10.82
CA VAL A 110 13.88 -39.69 10.53
C VAL A 110 14.74 -39.58 11.80
N GLY A 111 14.17 -39.89 12.97
CA GLY A 111 14.88 -39.92 14.25
C GLY A 111 15.12 -38.57 14.92
N VAL A 112 14.26 -37.57 14.70
CA VAL A 112 14.21 -36.35 15.53
C VAL A 112 13.61 -36.71 16.89
N LYS A 113 14.24 -36.26 17.98
CA LYS A 113 13.73 -36.47 19.34
C LYS A 113 12.66 -35.44 19.68
N LEU A 114 11.40 -35.85 19.81
CA LEU A 114 10.31 -34.97 20.25
C LEU A 114 10.13 -35.05 21.78
N VAL A 115 10.11 -33.91 22.45
CA VAL A 115 9.91 -33.78 23.91
C VAL A 115 8.71 -32.88 24.16
N PHE A 116 7.59 -33.45 24.59
CA PHE A 116 6.34 -32.72 24.83
C PHE A 116 6.14 -32.37 26.31
N GLU A 117 5.14 -31.55 26.59
CA GLU A 117 4.77 -31.08 27.94
C GLU A 117 5.94 -30.44 28.70
N ASN A 118 6.89 -29.84 27.98
CA ASN A 118 8.06 -29.20 28.56
C ASN A 118 8.12 -27.72 28.17
N PHE A 119 7.85 -26.86 29.14
CA PHE A 119 7.89 -25.43 28.95
C PHE A 119 9.30 -24.88 29.22
N VAL A 120 10.02 -24.52 28.15
CA VAL A 120 11.36 -23.95 28.25
C VAL A 120 11.31 -22.50 28.73
N GLN A 121 11.77 -22.28 29.95
CA GLN A 121 11.93 -20.93 30.53
C GLN A 121 13.32 -20.33 30.27
N ASP A 122 14.33 -21.17 30.03
CA ASP A 122 15.72 -20.75 29.85
C ASP A 122 16.39 -21.51 28.70
N ASP A 123 16.58 -20.82 27.57
CA ASP A 123 17.24 -21.35 26.38
C ASP A 123 18.70 -21.74 26.63
N GLN A 124 19.40 -21.05 27.55
CA GLN A 124 20.79 -21.35 27.87
C GLN A 124 20.91 -22.62 28.72
N ALA A 125 19.99 -22.83 29.67
CA ALA A 125 19.95 -24.05 30.46
C ALA A 125 19.70 -25.27 29.56
N ILE A 126 18.74 -25.16 28.65
CA ILE A 126 18.45 -26.20 27.64
C ILE A 126 19.64 -26.42 26.71
N ALA A 127 20.28 -25.35 26.23
CA ALA A 127 21.48 -25.48 25.40
C ALA A 127 22.60 -26.24 26.11
N ARG A 128 22.78 -26.06 27.44
CA ARG A 128 23.74 -26.83 28.23
C ARG A 128 23.30 -28.28 28.45
N GLU A 129 22.03 -28.51 28.77
CA GLU A 129 21.47 -29.85 29.01
C GLU A 129 21.68 -30.77 27.80
N TYR A 130 21.41 -30.26 26.60
CA TYR A 130 21.56 -31.00 25.35
C TYR A 130 22.92 -30.79 24.68
N ASP A 131 23.82 -30.02 25.30
CA ASP A 131 25.14 -29.67 24.77
C ASP A 131 25.04 -29.15 23.31
N ALA A 132 24.10 -28.24 23.07
CA ALA A 132 23.70 -27.77 21.74
C ALA A 132 24.81 -26.99 21.00
N ASP A 133 24.92 -27.21 19.70
CA ASP A 133 25.69 -26.39 18.75
C ASP A 133 24.86 -25.24 18.18
N LEU A 134 23.53 -25.38 18.18
CA LEU A 134 22.56 -24.42 17.62
C LEU A 134 21.23 -24.54 18.36
N VAL A 135 20.66 -23.40 18.74
CA VAL A 135 19.30 -23.31 19.28
C VAL A 135 18.39 -22.58 18.29
N ILE A 136 17.26 -23.18 17.96
CA ILE A 136 16.19 -22.53 17.19
C ILE A 136 15.07 -22.11 18.13
N ALA A 137 14.79 -20.82 18.17
CA ALA A 137 13.68 -20.24 18.91
C ALA A 137 12.48 -20.09 17.97
N SER A 138 11.63 -21.11 17.98
CA SER A 138 10.37 -21.21 17.23
C SER A 138 9.16 -21.30 18.18
N ASP A 139 9.28 -20.69 19.37
CA ASP A 139 8.30 -20.73 20.46
C ASP A 139 7.07 -19.82 20.23
N GLY A 140 6.96 -19.28 19.02
CA GLY A 140 5.78 -18.64 18.47
C GLY A 140 5.65 -17.17 18.84
N ILE A 141 4.45 -16.65 18.63
CA ILE A 141 4.17 -15.22 18.67
C ILE A 141 4.53 -14.54 19.99
N ASN A 142 4.33 -15.23 21.11
CA ASN A 142 4.63 -14.75 22.46
C ASN A 142 6.02 -15.22 22.94
N SER A 143 7.00 -15.24 22.04
CA SER A 143 8.34 -15.76 22.31
C SER A 143 8.99 -15.13 23.55
N GLN A 144 9.30 -15.96 24.54
CA GLN A 144 10.04 -15.51 25.74
C GLN A 144 11.51 -15.28 25.40
N ILE A 145 12.04 -16.05 24.45
CA ILE A 145 13.42 -15.94 23.98
C ILE A 145 13.63 -14.61 23.25
N ARG A 146 12.72 -14.22 22.35
CA ARG A 146 12.76 -12.89 21.72
C ARG A 146 12.74 -11.78 22.77
N THR A 147 11.89 -11.94 23.79
CA THR A 147 11.75 -10.96 24.89
C THR A 147 13.01 -10.87 25.75
N ARG A 148 13.71 -11.99 25.95
CA ARG A 148 14.97 -12.02 26.72
C ARG A 148 16.10 -11.26 26.04
N TYR A 149 16.19 -11.33 24.72
CA TYR A 149 17.29 -10.75 23.94
C TYR A 149 16.84 -9.56 23.08
N THR A 150 15.99 -8.67 23.64
CA THR A 150 15.47 -7.48 22.94
C THR A 150 16.58 -6.57 22.42
N ASP A 151 17.68 -6.44 23.16
CA ASP A 151 18.84 -5.62 22.78
C ASP A 151 19.60 -6.16 21.56
N THR A 152 19.37 -7.42 21.18
CA THR A 152 19.93 -8.00 19.96
C THR A 152 18.91 -7.97 18.83
N PHE A 153 17.73 -8.55 19.07
CA PHE A 153 16.73 -8.76 18.04
C PHE A 153 16.01 -7.48 17.63
N HIS A 154 15.97 -6.46 18.51
CA HIS A 154 15.26 -5.20 18.33
C HIS A 154 13.84 -5.40 17.79
N PRO A 155 12.95 -6.07 18.54
CA PRO A 155 11.61 -6.38 18.06
C PRO A 155 10.73 -5.13 18.03
N ASP A 156 10.08 -4.91 16.89
CA ASP A 156 8.98 -3.96 16.70
C ASP A 156 7.66 -4.74 16.70
N ILE A 157 6.92 -4.61 17.81
CA ILE A 157 5.65 -5.32 18.06
C ILE A 157 4.51 -4.31 18.12
N ASP A 158 3.51 -4.51 17.27
CA ASP A 158 2.35 -3.63 17.14
C ASP A 158 1.07 -4.42 17.20
N GLN A 159 0.22 -4.08 18.18
CA GLN A 159 -1.08 -4.68 18.34
C GLN A 159 -2.03 -4.07 17.31
N ARG A 160 -2.48 -4.88 16.35
CA ARG A 160 -3.41 -4.46 15.30
C ARG A 160 -4.79 -4.16 15.86
N ARG A 161 -5.55 -3.27 15.22
CA ARG A 161 -6.78 -2.65 15.78
C ARG A 161 -7.93 -3.63 15.93
N CYS A 162 -8.05 -4.59 15.01
CA CYS A 162 -9.14 -5.54 15.04
C CYS A 162 -8.98 -6.62 16.11
N ARG A 163 -10.11 -6.97 16.73
CA ARG A 163 -10.29 -8.22 17.47
C ARG A 163 -10.77 -9.28 16.48
N PHE A 164 -10.22 -10.49 16.58
CA PHE A 164 -10.69 -11.63 15.82
C PHE A 164 -10.85 -12.88 16.68
N VAL A 165 -11.76 -13.75 16.26
CA VAL A 165 -11.98 -15.08 16.83
C VAL A 165 -11.96 -16.12 15.71
N TRP A 166 -11.29 -17.26 15.96
CA TRP A 166 -11.15 -18.32 14.98
C TRP A 166 -12.01 -19.53 15.36
N LEU A 167 -13.12 -19.71 14.64
CA LEU A 167 -14.12 -20.75 14.87
C LEU A 167 -14.11 -21.77 13.72
N GLY A 168 -14.80 -22.89 13.93
CA GLY A 168 -15.08 -23.89 12.91
C GLY A 168 -16.59 -24.04 12.71
N THR A 169 -17.01 -24.67 11.62
CA THR A 169 -18.42 -25.01 11.38
C THR A 169 -18.55 -26.24 10.49
N LYS A 170 -19.68 -26.94 10.60
CA LYS A 170 -20.05 -28.04 9.70
C LYS A 170 -20.62 -27.57 8.36
N LYS A 171 -20.91 -26.26 8.24
CA LYS A 171 -21.21 -25.65 6.94
C LYS A 171 -19.97 -25.76 6.05
N VAL A 172 -20.08 -26.50 4.95
CA VAL A 172 -19.02 -26.56 3.93
C VAL A 172 -19.21 -25.38 2.97
N PHE A 173 -18.18 -24.54 2.86
CA PHE A 173 -18.08 -23.48 1.87
C PHE A 173 -17.31 -24.01 0.66
N ASP A 174 -17.90 -23.91 -0.54
CA ASP A 174 -17.30 -24.33 -1.81
C ASP A 174 -16.31 -23.29 -2.38
N ALA A 175 -16.33 -22.07 -1.84
CA ALA A 175 -15.43 -20.96 -2.16
C ALA A 175 -14.78 -20.39 -0.89
N PHE A 176 -13.73 -19.57 -1.04
CA PHE A 176 -13.28 -18.69 0.04
C PHE A 176 -14.29 -17.55 0.19
N THR A 177 -15.07 -17.57 1.26
CA THR A 177 -16.15 -16.61 1.46
C THR A 177 -15.71 -15.47 2.38
N PHE A 178 -15.89 -14.23 1.90
CA PHE A 178 -15.88 -13.02 2.70
C PHE A 178 -17.31 -12.52 2.88
N ALA A 179 -17.79 -12.42 4.12
CA ALA A 179 -19.11 -11.88 4.43
C ALA A 179 -18.99 -10.62 5.29
N PHE A 180 -19.67 -9.55 4.91
CA PHE A 180 -19.64 -8.27 5.61
C PHE A 180 -21.04 -7.91 6.13
N VAL A 181 -21.13 -7.63 7.42
CA VAL A 181 -22.38 -7.28 8.10
C VAL A 181 -22.21 -5.93 8.80
N GLN A 182 -23.05 -4.98 8.46
CA GLN A 182 -23.16 -3.71 9.17
C GLN A 182 -24.16 -3.87 10.32
N THR A 183 -23.74 -3.50 11.53
CA THR A 183 -24.56 -3.44 12.74
C THR A 183 -24.72 -1.99 13.19
N GLU A 184 -25.54 -1.75 14.21
CA GLU A 184 -25.64 -0.46 14.90
C GLU A 184 -24.32 -0.04 15.58
N HIS A 185 -23.40 -0.98 15.82
CA HIS A 185 -22.12 -0.74 16.49
C HIS A 185 -20.95 -0.54 15.52
N GLY A 186 -21.12 -0.91 14.25
CA GLY A 186 -20.05 -0.92 13.25
C GLY A 186 -20.07 -2.16 12.36
N TRP A 187 -18.97 -2.39 11.64
CA TRP A 187 -18.83 -3.48 10.69
C TRP A 187 -18.21 -4.73 11.32
N PHE A 188 -18.82 -5.88 11.05
CA PHE A 188 -18.25 -7.20 11.30
C PHE A 188 -17.98 -7.87 9.95
N GLN A 189 -16.86 -8.60 9.89
CA GLN A 189 -16.52 -9.40 8.72
C GLN A 189 -16.22 -10.85 9.11
N ALA A 190 -16.54 -11.77 8.22
CA ALA A 190 -16.18 -13.17 8.35
C ALA A 190 -15.35 -13.65 7.15
N HIS A 191 -14.40 -14.53 7.45
CA HIS A 191 -13.58 -15.26 6.48
C HIS A 191 -13.87 -16.75 6.66
N ALA A 192 -14.48 -17.38 5.67
CA ALA A 192 -14.88 -18.78 5.75
C ALA A 192 -14.34 -19.59 4.58
N TYR A 193 -13.78 -20.76 4.85
CA TYR A 193 -13.25 -21.64 3.83
C TYR A 193 -13.14 -23.06 4.34
N ARG A 194 -13.35 -24.03 3.45
CA ARG A 194 -13.16 -25.45 3.78
C ARG A 194 -11.68 -25.77 4.02
N TYR A 195 -11.41 -26.74 4.88
CA TYR A 195 -10.03 -27.20 5.13
C TYR A 195 -9.90 -28.71 5.32
N GLU A 196 -11.02 -29.40 5.56
CA GLU A 196 -11.14 -30.86 5.57
C GLU A 196 -12.57 -31.26 5.18
N ASP A 197 -12.80 -32.55 4.98
CA ASP A 197 -14.11 -33.05 4.61
C ASP A 197 -15.16 -32.81 5.70
N GLY A 198 -16.25 -32.13 5.32
CA GLY A 198 -17.39 -31.85 6.20
C GLY A 198 -17.18 -30.70 7.20
N MET A 199 -16.06 -29.98 7.15
CA MET A 199 -15.77 -28.87 8.07
C MET A 199 -15.13 -27.67 7.37
N SER A 200 -15.45 -26.48 7.87
CA SER A 200 -14.88 -25.21 7.42
C SER A 200 -14.33 -24.39 8.58
N THR A 201 -13.33 -23.58 8.26
CA THR A 201 -12.88 -22.46 9.09
C THR A 201 -13.91 -21.34 8.99
N PHE A 202 -14.13 -20.63 10.10
CA PHE A 202 -14.95 -19.43 10.18
C PHE A 202 -14.28 -18.42 11.12
N ILE A 203 -13.57 -17.45 10.57
CA ILE A 203 -12.91 -16.39 11.34
C ILE A 203 -13.80 -15.15 11.33
N VAL A 204 -14.16 -14.64 12.49
CA VAL A 204 -14.87 -13.37 12.62
C VAL A 204 -13.90 -12.30 13.10
N GLU A 205 -13.93 -11.13 12.48
CA GLU A 205 -13.08 -9.99 12.81
C GLU A 205 -13.91 -8.69 12.81
N THR A 206 -13.55 -7.77 13.71
CA THR A 206 -14.13 -6.42 13.78
C THR A 206 -13.16 -5.47 14.51
N PRO A 207 -13.21 -4.14 14.28
CA PRO A 207 -12.45 -3.16 15.07
C PRO A 207 -12.73 -3.28 16.58
N GLU A 208 -11.72 -3.02 17.42
CA GLU A 208 -11.86 -3.12 18.88
C GLU A 208 -12.98 -2.21 19.42
N GLU A 209 -13.13 -0.99 18.89
CA GLU A 209 -14.20 -0.07 19.25
C GLU A 209 -15.60 -0.64 18.96
N THR A 210 -15.77 -1.34 17.83
CA THR A 210 -17.03 -2.00 17.46
C THR A 210 -17.31 -3.19 18.38
N TRP A 211 -16.28 -3.99 18.67
CA TRP A 211 -16.37 -5.13 19.58
C TRP A 211 -16.76 -4.73 21.00
N GLN A 212 -16.19 -3.64 21.51
CA GLN A 212 -16.54 -3.05 22.80
C GLN A 212 -17.98 -2.51 22.79
N ALA A 213 -18.35 -1.76 21.75
CA ALA A 213 -19.70 -1.20 21.62
C ALA A 213 -20.79 -2.28 21.54
N ALA A 214 -20.48 -3.44 20.95
CA ALA A 214 -21.36 -4.61 20.92
C ALA A 214 -21.48 -5.37 22.25
N GLY A 215 -20.68 -5.01 23.27
CA GLY A 215 -20.71 -5.63 24.60
C GLY A 215 -20.12 -7.05 24.65
N ILE A 216 -19.36 -7.47 23.62
CA ILE A 216 -18.81 -8.83 23.52
C ILE A 216 -17.76 -9.09 24.62
N GLU A 217 -17.09 -8.05 25.11
CA GLU A 217 -16.12 -8.17 26.19
C GLU A 217 -16.72 -8.78 27.46
N GLN A 218 -17.97 -8.45 27.76
CA GLN A 218 -18.69 -8.90 28.96
C GLN A 218 -19.42 -10.23 28.75
N MET A 219 -19.47 -10.73 27.51
CA MET A 219 -20.13 -11.98 27.17
C MET A 219 -19.32 -13.21 27.61
N SER A 220 -20.03 -14.29 27.93
CA SER A 220 -19.44 -15.63 27.99
C SER A 220 -18.90 -16.04 26.61
N GLN A 221 -18.10 -17.10 26.57
CA GLN A 221 -17.63 -17.68 25.30
C GLN A 221 -18.83 -18.09 24.41
N GLU A 222 -19.82 -18.74 25.00
CA GLU A 222 -21.03 -19.22 24.34
C GLU A 222 -21.90 -18.05 23.83
N GLU A 223 -22.07 -17.01 24.64
CA GLU A 223 -22.82 -15.80 24.26
C GLU A 223 -22.15 -15.08 23.08
N GLY A 224 -20.83 -14.93 23.09
CA GLY A 224 -20.08 -14.34 21.98
C GLY A 224 -20.15 -15.16 20.69
N ILE A 225 -20.14 -16.49 20.79
CA ILE A 225 -20.33 -17.39 19.63
C ILE A 225 -21.76 -17.27 19.09
N ALA A 226 -22.77 -17.30 19.95
CA ALA A 226 -24.17 -17.14 19.56
C ALA A 226 -24.44 -15.78 18.91
N TYR A 227 -23.76 -14.73 19.36
CA TYR A 227 -23.79 -13.41 18.71
C TYR A 227 -23.29 -13.49 17.26
N CYS A 228 -22.14 -14.13 17.02
CA CYS A 228 -21.62 -14.35 15.68
C CYS A 228 -22.55 -15.23 14.82
N GLU A 229 -23.12 -16.30 15.37
CA GLU A 229 -24.09 -17.16 14.67
C GLU A 229 -25.30 -16.35 14.21
N LYS A 230 -25.83 -15.46 15.05
CA LYS A 230 -26.93 -14.57 14.70
C LYS A 230 -26.56 -13.61 13.57
N LEU A 231 -25.38 -12.99 13.63
CA LEU A 231 -24.91 -12.05 12.60
C LEU A 231 -24.75 -12.73 11.23
N PHE A 232 -24.16 -13.92 11.21
CA PHE A 232 -23.80 -14.62 9.97
C PHE A 232 -24.77 -15.75 9.60
N ALA A 233 -25.93 -15.84 10.27
CA ALA A 233 -26.97 -16.83 10.01
C ALA A 233 -27.31 -17.02 8.51
N PRO A 234 -27.36 -15.96 7.66
CA PRO A 234 -27.66 -16.12 6.23
C PRO A 234 -26.70 -17.05 5.46
N TRP A 235 -25.48 -17.28 5.97
CA TRP A 235 -24.44 -18.07 5.29
C TRP A 235 -24.09 -19.39 5.99
N LEU A 236 -24.69 -19.68 7.14
CA LEU A 236 -24.39 -20.86 7.95
C LEU A 236 -25.29 -22.07 7.62
N ASP A 237 -26.38 -21.88 6.87
CA ASP A 237 -27.39 -22.92 6.59
C ASP A 237 -27.89 -23.64 7.87
N GLY A 238 -27.97 -22.90 8.98
CA GLY A 238 -28.36 -23.44 10.29
C GLY A 238 -27.29 -24.26 11.03
N ASN A 239 -26.06 -24.33 10.53
CA ASN A 239 -24.94 -24.98 11.22
C ASN A 239 -24.37 -24.09 12.33
N ALA A 240 -24.05 -24.71 13.47
CA ALA A 240 -23.41 -24.01 14.59
C ALA A 240 -21.96 -23.63 14.30
N LEU A 241 -21.48 -22.60 15.01
CA LEU A 241 -20.08 -22.23 15.13
C LEU A 241 -19.45 -22.96 16.33
N ILE A 242 -18.22 -23.44 16.15
CA ILE A 242 -17.54 -24.35 17.06
C ILE A 242 -16.22 -23.73 17.49
N SER A 243 -15.95 -23.71 18.81
CA SER A 243 -14.65 -23.32 19.37
C SER A 243 -13.86 -24.56 19.79
N ASN A 244 -12.55 -24.56 19.52
CA ASN A 244 -11.60 -25.55 20.04
C ASN A 244 -10.72 -24.97 21.19
N ALA A 245 -11.02 -23.75 21.66
CA ALA A 245 -10.31 -23.07 22.72
C ALA A 245 -11.04 -23.19 24.08
N SER A 246 -11.38 -24.43 24.47
CA SER A 246 -12.14 -24.72 25.71
C SER A 246 -11.41 -24.35 27.01
N HIS A 247 -10.10 -24.08 26.93
CA HIS A 247 -9.27 -23.64 28.05
C HIS A 247 -9.34 -22.12 28.29
N LEU A 248 -9.80 -21.34 27.31
CA LEU A 248 -9.98 -19.89 27.43
C LEU A 248 -11.40 -19.58 27.94
N ARG A 249 -11.51 -18.63 28.87
CA ARG A 249 -12.79 -18.23 29.48
C ARG A 249 -13.25 -16.87 28.99
N GLY A 250 -14.57 -16.71 28.86
CA GLY A 250 -15.21 -15.47 28.45
C GLY A 250 -14.73 -14.99 27.08
N SER A 251 -14.54 -13.69 26.97
CA SER A 251 -14.16 -13.01 25.74
C SER A 251 -12.68 -13.17 25.34
N ALA A 252 -11.87 -13.90 26.13
CA ALA A 252 -10.44 -14.11 25.90
C ALA A 252 -10.10 -14.85 24.58
N ILE A 253 -11.08 -15.48 23.94
CA ILE A 253 -10.90 -16.05 22.59
C ILE A 253 -10.80 -15.00 21.49
N TRP A 254 -11.20 -13.76 21.78
CA TRP A 254 -11.06 -12.61 20.88
C TRP A 254 -9.71 -11.95 21.09
N ILE A 255 -8.78 -12.24 20.20
CA ILE A 255 -7.42 -11.72 20.27
C ILE A 255 -7.20 -10.60 19.26
N ARG A 256 -6.29 -9.69 19.59
CA ARG A 256 -5.73 -8.74 18.62
C ARG A 256 -4.52 -9.39 17.97
N PHE A 257 -4.32 -9.17 16.68
CA PHE A 257 -3.16 -9.72 15.98
C PHE A 257 -1.91 -8.89 16.34
N PRO A 258 -0.88 -9.46 16.97
CA PRO A 258 0.41 -8.80 17.14
C PRO A 258 1.24 -8.89 15.85
N ARG A 259 1.51 -7.75 15.22
CA ARG A 259 2.47 -7.64 14.11
C ARG A 259 3.87 -7.58 14.70
N VAL A 260 4.68 -8.60 14.46
CA VAL A 260 6.07 -8.71 14.92
C VAL A 260 7.02 -8.56 13.74
N ILE A 261 8.05 -7.72 13.92
CA ILE A 261 9.22 -7.60 13.05
C ILE A 261 10.44 -7.59 13.97
N CYS A 262 11.46 -8.40 13.67
CA CYS A 262 12.77 -8.30 14.33
C CYS A 262 13.80 -7.81 13.32
N ASN A 263 14.64 -6.87 13.71
CA ASN A 263 15.69 -6.33 12.84
C ASN A 263 16.85 -7.31 12.65
N THR A 264 17.13 -8.13 13.67
CA THR A 264 18.09 -9.25 13.59
C THR A 264 17.44 -10.50 14.17
N TRP A 265 17.87 -11.67 13.70
CA TRP A 265 17.27 -12.96 14.06
C TRP A 265 18.26 -13.90 14.74
N VAL A 266 19.51 -13.48 14.93
CA VAL A 266 20.57 -14.30 15.53
C VAL A 266 21.14 -13.63 16.76
N HIS A 267 21.11 -14.34 17.89
CA HIS A 267 21.77 -13.95 19.14
C HIS A 267 22.85 -14.97 19.50
N TRP A 268 23.99 -14.53 20.02
CA TRP A 268 25.11 -15.41 20.37
C TRP A 268 25.33 -15.47 21.88
N ASN A 269 25.11 -16.66 22.45
CA ASN A 269 25.43 -16.94 23.84
C ASN A 269 26.86 -17.48 23.99
N GLN A 270 27.56 -17.09 25.05
CA GLN A 270 28.80 -17.73 25.47
C GLN A 270 28.49 -18.71 26.60
N LEU A 271 28.53 -20.00 26.31
CA LEU A 271 28.12 -21.06 27.24
C LEU A 271 29.28 -21.98 27.58
N GLU A 272 29.36 -22.37 28.85
CA GLU A 272 30.13 -23.53 29.30
C GLU A 272 29.31 -24.79 29.05
N THR A 273 29.72 -25.64 28.12
CA THR A 273 29.09 -26.93 27.86
C THR A 273 30.01 -28.07 28.29
N SER A 274 29.55 -29.32 28.20
CA SER A 274 30.41 -30.49 28.44
C SER A 274 31.59 -30.57 27.46
N ARG A 275 31.56 -29.79 26.37
CA ARG A 275 32.63 -29.62 25.37
C ARG A 275 33.45 -28.33 25.56
N GLY A 276 33.30 -27.63 26.69
CA GLY A 276 34.03 -26.39 27.05
C GLY A 276 33.28 -25.10 26.73
N LYS A 277 33.97 -23.95 26.83
CA LYS A 277 33.44 -22.63 26.47
C LYS A 277 33.17 -22.54 24.97
N ARG A 278 31.92 -22.27 24.59
CA ARG A 278 31.51 -22.20 23.18
C ARG A 278 30.52 -21.07 22.94
N ALA A 279 30.63 -20.48 21.76
CA ALA A 279 29.61 -19.60 21.22
C ALA A 279 28.47 -20.44 20.64
N VAL A 280 27.28 -20.35 21.23
CA VAL A 280 26.08 -21.08 20.80
C VAL A 280 25.05 -20.06 20.29
N PRO A 281 24.70 -20.07 19.00
CA PRO A 281 23.71 -19.17 18.45
C PRO A 281 22.28 -19.61 18.81
N VAL A 282 21.43 -18.62 19.04
CA VAL A 282 19.98 -18.71 19.18
C VAL A 282 19.36 -17.98 17.99
N VAL A 283 18.60 -18.70 17.16
CA VAL A 283 18.03 -18.20 15.90
C VAL A 283 16.52 -18.14 15.99
N LEU A 284 15.93 -16.96 15.81
CA LEU A 284 14.47 -16.80 15.72
C LEU A 284 13.95 -17.35 14.39
N MET A 285 12.77 -17.99 14.42
CA MET A 285 12.14 -18.55 13.21
C MET A 285 10.61 -18.51 13.28
N GLY A 286 9.95 -18.31 12.14
CA GLY A 286 8.49 -18.21 12.07
C GLY A 286 7.95 -17.04 12.90
N ASP A 287 6.79 -17.21 13.53
CA ASP A 287 6.11 -16.15 14.30
C ASP A 287 6.95 -15.61 15.50
N ALA A 288 8.00 -16.32 15.92
CA ALA A 288 8.95 -15.80 16.90
C ALA A 288 9.79 -14.65 16.31
N ALA A 289 10.20 -14.74 15.04
CA ALA A 289 10.97 -13.73 14.33
C ALA A 289 10.07 -12.65 13.71
N HIS A 290 9.00 -13.08 13.04
CA HIS A 290 8.17 -12.20 12.22
C HIS A 290 6.82 -12.82 11.90
N THR A 291 5.81 -11.96 11.72
CA THR A 291 4.44 -12.39 11.48
C THR A 291 3.87 -11.85 10.18
N ALA A 292 2.92 -12.57 9.58
CA ALA A 292 2.05 -12.08 8.53
C ALA A 292 0.59 -12.31 8.91
N HIS A 293 -0.24 -11.28 8.76
CA HIS A 293 -1.67 -11.36 9.09
C HIS A 293 -2.36 -12.47 8.32
N PHE A 294 -3.30 -13.16 8.97
CA PHE A 294 -4.01 -14.32 8.39
C PHE A 294 -4.81 -13.96 7.13
N SER A 295 -5.14 -12.67 6.94
CA SER A 295 -5.87 -12.17 5.77
C SER A 295 -5.16 -12.37 4.42
N ILE A 296 -3.87 -12.77 4.41
CA ILE A 296 -3.12 -13.19 3.22
C ILE A 296 -2.63 -14.64 3.29
N GLY A 297 -3.05 -15.41 4.29
CA GLY A 297 -2.76 -16.85 4.41
C GLY A 297 -1.28 -17.24 4.43
N SER A 298 -0.39 -16.41 4.96
CA SER A 298 1.07 -16.57 4.77
C SER A 298 1.88 -16.94 6.03
N GLY A 299 1.27 -17.03 7.23
CA GLY A 299 2.01 -17.33 8.47
C GLY A 299 2.71 -18.70 8.46
N THR A 300 1.97 -19.78 8.21
CA THR A 300 2.56 -21.13 8.11
C THR A 300 3.54 -21.26 6.95
N LYS A 301 3.26 -20.57 5.83
CA LYS A 301 4.17 -20.49 4.69
C LYS A 301 5.53 -19.91 5.10
N LEU A 302 5.54 -18.77 5.80
CA LEU A 302 6.77 -18.14 6.27
C LEU A 302 7.57 -19.09 7.16
N ALA A 303 6.91 -19.73 8.12
CA ALA A 303 7.55 -20.69 9.03
C ALA A 303 8.24 -21.85 8.29
N LEU A 304 7.59 -22.43 7.27
CA LEU A 304 8.17 -23.53 6.49
C LEU A 304 9.30 -23.03 5.57
N GLU A 305 9.15 -21.87 4.94
CA GLU A 305 10.18 -21.31 4.05
C GLU A 305 11.43 -20.84 4.83
N ASP A 306 11.26 -20.35 6.06
CA ASP A 306 12.38 -20.07 6.96
C ASP A 306 13.17 -21.34 7.28
N ALA A 307 12.46 -22.43 7.61
CA ALA A 307 13.07 -23.72 7.89
C ALA A 307 13.84 -24.27 6.69
N ILE A 308 13.27 -24.19 5.47
CA ILE A 308 13.92 -24.61 4.22
C ILE A 308 15.20 -23.81 3.99
N GLU A 309 15.11 -22.49 4.04
CA GLU A 309 16.25 -21.63 3.71
C GLU A 309 17.35 -21.71 4.75
N LEU A 310 17.01 -21.77 6.04
CA LEU A 310 18.01 -21.94 7.10
C LEU A 310 18.75 -23.28 6.94
N ALA A 311 18.01 -24.38 6.71
CA ALA A 311 18.62 -25.69 6.50
C ALA A 311 19.55 -25.67 5.27
N ARG A 312 19.14 -25.05 4.16
CA ARG A 312 19.97 -24.89 2.96
C ARG A 312 21.24 -24.07 3.22
N CYS A 313 21.12 -22.95 3.94
CA CYS A 313 22.24 -22.10 4.28
C CYS A 313 23.27 -22.82 5.17
N LEU A 314 22.81 -23.69 6.07
CA LEU A 314 23.68 -24.49 6.93
C LEU A 314 24.36 -25.65 6.18
N SER A 315 23.75 -26.20 5.12
CA SER A 315 24.35 -27.25 4.29
C SER A 315 25.34 -26.74 3.24
N GLY A 316 25.10 -25.54 2.70
CA GLY A 316 25.90 -24.96 1.59
C GLY A 316 27.18 -24.24 2.02
N ALA A 317 27.42 -24.06 3.32
CA ALA A 317 28.58 -23.34 3.82
C ALA A 317 29.82 -24.26 3.87
N GLU A 318 30.70 -24.18 2.86
CA GLU A 318 32.09 -24.67 2.97
C GLU A 318 32.94 -23.93 4.03
N GLY A 319 32.32 -23.17 4.94
CA GLY A 319 32.98 -22.46 6.03
C GLY A 319 32.00 -21.78 7.00
N SER A 320 31.98 -22.28 8.24
CA SER A 320 31.33 -21.77 9.48
C SER A 320 29.81 -21.53 9.52
N VAL A 321 29.19 -22.00 10.61
CA VAL A 321 27.76 -21.76 10.96
C VAL A 321 27.42 -20.28 10.93
N GLU A 322 28.33 -19.42 11.40
CA GLU A 322 28.16 -17.96 11.41
C GLU A 322 27.86 -17.38 10.01
N ARG A 323 28.58 -17.83 8.97
CA ARG A 323 28.32 -17.37 7.59
C ARG A 323 26.97 -17.85 7.07
N GLY A 324 26.60 -19.10 7.37
CA GLY A 324 25.29 -19.65 7.01
C GLY A 324 24.15 -18.86 7.67
N LEU A 325 24.27 -18.53 8.95
CA LEU A 325 23.26 -17.75 9.68
C LEU A 325 23.14 -16.32 9.14
N LYS A 326 24.25 -15.66 8.80
CA LYS A 326 24.22 -14.33 8.19
C LYS A 326 23.56 -14.37 6.82
N HIS A 327 23.86 -15.39 6.01
CA HIS A 327 23.26 -15.55 4.69
C HIS A 327 21.74 -15.78 4.78
N TYR A 328 21.29 -16.60 5.74
CA TYR A 328 19.87 -16.81 6.01
C TYR A 328 19.15 -15.48 6.31
N GLU A 329 19.70 -14.65 7.21
CA GLU A 329 19.12 -13.35 7.54
C GLU A 329 19.07 -12.41 6.32
N ASP A 330 20.14 -12.36 5.52
CA ASP A 330 20.21 -11.51 4.32
C ASP A 330 19.19 -11.90 3.25
N VAL A 331 19.02 -13.19 2.98
CA VAL A 331 18.10 -13.69 1.95
C VAL A 331 16.65 -13.58 2.44
N ARG A 332 16.36 -14.03 3.67
CA ARG A 332 14.99 -14.09 4.16
C ARG A 332 14.43 -12.74 4.56
N SER A 333 15.23 -11.81 5.07
CA SER A 333 14.74 -10.47 5.43
C SER A 333 14.06 -9.77 4.25
N VAL A 334 14.59 -9.92 3.03
CA VAL A 334 14.02 -9.34 1.81
C VAL A 334 12.67 -9.98 1.45
N GLU A 335 12.58 -11.31 1.47
CA GLU A 335 11.35 -12.02 1.13
C GLU A 335 10.24 -11.83 2.17
N VAL A 336 10.62 -11.85 3.45
CA VAL A 336 9.70 -11.55 4.57
C VAL A 336 9.17 -10.14 4.45
N LEU A 337 10.02 -9.15 4.14
CA LEU A 337 9.60 -7.76 3.98
C LEU A 337 8.53 -7.61 2.88
N LYS A 338 8.66 -8.31 1.75
CA LYS A 338 7.65 -8.31 0.68
C LYS A 338 6.30 -8.84 1.17
N ILE A 339 6.31 -9.95 1.90
CA ILE A 339 5.09 -10.58 2.44
C ILE A 339 4.47 -9.72 3.53
N GLN A 340 5.27 -9.13 4.42
CA GLN A 340 4.81 -8.23 5.48
C GLN A 340 4.20 -6.95 4.92
N ASN A 341 4.76 -6.39 3.85
CA ASN A 341 4.14 -5.24 3.17
C ASN A 341 2.75 -5.59 2.61
N ALA A 342 2.60 -6.76 1.97
CA ALA A 342 1.31 -7.22 1.48
C ALA A 342 0.32 -7.51 2.63
N ALA A 343 0.80 -8.10 3.73
CA ALA A 343 0.02 -8.35 4.92
C ALA A 343 -0.47 -7.03 5.54
N ARG A 344 0.42 -6.05 5.70
CA ARG A 344 0.08 -4.72 6.22
C ARG A 344 -1.03 -4.07 5.40
N ASN A 345 -0.87 -4.00 4.07
CA ASN A 345 -1.87 -3.41 3.18
C ASN A 345 -3.24 -4.13 3.30
N SER A 346 -3.24 -5.45 3.43
CA SER A 346 -4.45 -6.25 3.61
C SER A 346 -5.10 -6.02 4.98
N THR A 347 -4.30 -6.02 6.05
CA THR A 347 -4.77 -5.74 7.43
C THR A 347 -5.36 -4.34 7.54
N GLU A 348 -4.67 -3.32 7.06
CA GLU A 348 -5.17 -1.95 7.09
C GLU A 348 -6.47 -1.80 6.31
N TRP A 349 -6.67 -2.54 5.22
CA TRP A 349 -7.94 -2.53 4.50
C TRP A 349 -9.08 -3.10 5.36
N PHE A 350 -8.87 -4.25 6.03
CA PHE A 350 -9.89 -4.87 6.90
C PHE A 350 -10.17 -4.07 8.17
N GLU A 351 -9.15 -3.43 8.75
CA GLU A 351 -9.31 -2.53 9.89
C GLU A 351 -10.12 -1.28 9.56
N ASN A 352 -10.29 -0.97 8.26
CA ASN A 352 -10.95 0.24 7.79
C ASN A 352 -12.05 -0.05 6.77
N VAL A 353 -12.76 -1.19 6.87
CA VAL A 353 -13.91 -1.53 5.99
C VAL A 353 -14.94 -0.39 5.91
N ALA A 354 -15.17 0.32 7.02
CA ALA A 354 -16.07 1.47 7.07
C ALA A 354 -15.72 2.58 6.05
N ARG A 355 -14.43 2.74 5.69
CA ARG A 355 -13.98 3.66 4.64
C ARG A 355 -14.66 3.35 3.30
N TYR A 356 -14.85 2.07 3.00
CA TYR A 356 -15.37 1.60 1.73
C TYR A 356 -16.88 1.34 1.75
N ALA A 357 -17.56 1.73 2.84
CA ALA A 357 -19.00 1.50 3.03
C ALA A 357 -19.85 2.13 1.93
N GLU A 358 -19.41 3.24 1.32
CA GLU A 358 -20.15 3.92 0.25
C GLU A 358 -19.88 3.34 -1.15
N LEU A 359 -18.93 2.42 -1.30
CA LEU A 359 -18.71 1.77 -2.59
C LEU A 359 -19.91 0.89 -2.97
N GLU A 360 -20.12 0.78 -4.29
CA GLU A 360 -21.02 -0.22 -4.85
C GLU A 360 -20.37 -1.61 -4.78
N PRO A 361 -21.16 -2.69 -4.70
CA PRO A 361 -20.65 -4.04 -4.48
C PRO A 361 -19.58 -4.49 -5.49
N GLU A 362 -19.72 -4.12 -6.76
CA GLU A 362 -18.77 -4.42 -7.83
C GLU A 362 -17.39 -3.78 -7.55
N GLN A 363 -17.37 -2.49 -7.16
CA GLN A 363 -16.13 -1.78 -6.81
C GLN A 363 -15.55 -2.24 -5.48
N PHE A 364 -16.39 -2.53 -4.49
CA PHE A 364 -15.98 -3.10 -3.21
C PHE A 364 -15.31 -4.46 -3.40
N ALA A 365 -15.89 -5.34 -4.22
CA ALA A 365 -15.33 -6.65 -4.55
C ALA A 365 -13.95 -6.51 -5.22
N TYR A 366 -13.82 -5.61 -6.21
CA TYR A 366 -12.53 -5.32 -6.83
C TYR A 366 -11.49 -4.81 -5.81
N SER A 367 -11.88 -3.87 -4.95
CA SER A 367 -11.01 -3.30 -3.90
C SER A 367 -10.54 -4.38 -2.93
N LEU A 368 -11.44 -5.26 -2.50
CA LEU A 368 -11.12 -6.42 -1.64
C LEU A 368 -10.12 -7.35 -2.32
N LEU A 369 -10.37 -7.78 -3.56
CA LEU A 369 -9.51 -8.73 -4.29
C LEU A 369 -8.08 -8.18 -4.49
N THR A 370 -7.95 -6.87 -4.73
CA THR A 370 -6.66 -6.22 -5.01
C THR A 370 -5.98 -5.59 -3.79
N ARG A 371 -6.60 -5.63 -2.60
CA ARG A 371 -6.15 -4.92 -1.38
C ARG A 371 -4.69 -5.16 -1.00
N SER A 372 -4.19 -6.38 -1.18
CA SER A 372 -2.83 -6.80 -0.81
C SER A 372 -1.76 -6.29 -1.78
N GLN A 373 -2.18 -5.79 -2.95
CA GLN A 373 -1.34 -5.43 -4.10
C GLN A 373 -0.53 -6.59 -4.71
N ARG A 374 -0.73 -7.83 -4.24
CA ARG A 374 -0.17 -9.05 -4.87
C ARG A 374 -1.00 -9.50 -6.07
N ILE A 375 -2.30 -9.26 -6.00
CA ILE A 375 -3.23 -9.44 -7.11
C ILE A 375 -3.44 -8.06 -7.73
N SER A 376 -3.01 -7.92 -8.98
CA SER A 376 -3.16 -6.70 -9.75
C SER A 376 -4.28 -6.80 -10.78
N HIS A 377 -4.51 -5.72 -11.54
CA HIS A 377 -5.58 -5.68 -12.54
C HIS A 377 -5.33 -6.72 -13.65
N GLU A 378 -4.11 -6.76 -14.21
CA GLU A 378 -3.78 -7.77 -15.22
C GLU A 378 -3.63 -9.18 -14.63
N ASN A 379 -3.28 -9.32 -13.34
CA ASN A 379 -3.34 -10.63 -12.70
C ASN A 379 -4.79 -11.14 -12.59
N LEU A 380 -5.77 -10.28 -12.29
CA LEU A 380 -7.18 -10.67 -12.33
C LEU A 380 -7.62 -11.11 -13.72
N ARG A 381 -7.07 -10.52 -14.79
CA ARG A 381 -7.38 -10.97 -16.16
C ARG A 381 -6.90 -12.38 -16.45
N LEU A 382 -5.76 -12.76 -15.89
CA LEU A 382 -5.22 -14.12 -16.01
C LEU A 382 -6.01 -15.13 -15.17
N ARG A 383 -6.57 -14.69 -14.04
CA ARG A 383 -7.33 -15.53 -13.10
C ARG A 383 -8.77 -15.73 -13.58
N ASP A 384 -9.48 -14.64 -13.78
CA ASP A 384 -10.90 -14.62 -14.14
C ASP A 384 -11.18 -13.54 -15.19
N PRO A 385 -10.92 -13.84 -16.47
CA PRO A 385 -11.09 -12.87 -17.55
C PRO A 385 -12.56 -12.45 -17.72
N ALA A 386 -13.51 -13.36 -17.45
CA ALA A 386 -14.94 -13.08 -17.58
C ALA A 386 -15.43 -12.13 -16.49
N TRP A 387 -15.05 -12.37 -15.23
CA TRP A 387 -15.36 -11.47 -14.13
C TRP A 387 -14.73 -10.09 -14.33
N LEU A 388 -13.45 -10.04 -14.71
CA LEU A 388 -12.76 -8.77 -14.90
C LEU A 388 -13.39 -7.97 -16.05
N GLU A 389 -13.69 -8.59 -17.19
CA GLU A 389 -14.37 -7.88 -18.28
C GLU A 389 -15.76 -7.39 -17.86
N GLY A 390 -16.48 -8.18 -17.05
CA GLY A 390 -17.75 -7.76 -16.45
C GLY A 390 -17.59 -6.51 -15.57
N PHE A 391 -16.57 -6.47 -14.72
CA PHE A 391 -16.23 -5.30 -13.91
C PHE A 391 -15.81 -4.09 -14.78
N GLU A 392 -14.99 -4.29 -15.80
CA GLU A 392 -14.57 -3.23 -16.72
C GLU A 392 -15.76 -2.64 -17.49
N ARG A 393 -16.73 -3.47 -17.85
CA ARG A 393 -17.97 -3.02 -18.48
C ARG A 393 -18.80 -2.19 -17.50
N TRP A 394 -18.96 -2.67 -16.27
CA TRP A 394 -19.65 -1.94 -15.21
C TRP A 394 -19.04 -0.56 -14.97
N ILE A 395 -17.71 -0.45 -14.80
CA ILE A 395 -17.07 0.84 -14.54
C ILE A 395 -17.11 1.77 -15.76
N ALA A 396 -17.02 1.24 -16.98
CA ALA A 396 -17.15 2.03 -18.21
C ALA A 396 -18.57 2.60 -18.36
N GLU A 397 -19.61 1.83 -18.03
CA GLU A 397 -21.00 2.29 -17.99
C GLU A 397 -21.20 3.41 -16.95
N HIS A 398 -20.67 3.25 -15.74
CA HIS A 398 -20.73 4.28 -14.68
C HIS A 398 -19.97 5.55 -15.05
N ALA A 399 -18.92 5.44 -15.86
CA ALA A 399 -18.20 6.58 -16.41
C ALA A 399 -18.92 7.25 -17.61
N GLY A 400 -20.03 6.71 -18.10
CA GLY A 400 -20.76 7.23 -19.26
C GLY A 400 -20.15 6.82 -20.62
N ALA A 401 -19.40 5.73 -20.65
CA ALA A 401 -18.80 5.14 -21.86
C ALA A 401 -19.18 3.66 -22.02
N PRO A 402 -20.48 3.33 -22.15
CA PRO A 402 -20.93 1.94 -22.31
C PRO A 402 -20.34 1.31 -23.56
N ALA A 403 -19.75 0.13 -23.41
CA ALA A 403 -19.21 -0.63 -24.54
C ALA A 403 -20.30 -1.51 -25.16
N PRO A 404 -20.45 -1.53 -26.51
CA PRO A 404 -21.37 -2.43 -27.18
C PRO A 404 -21.11 -3.91 -26.83
N ALA A 405 -22.16 -4.73 -26.98
CA ALA A 405 -22.03 -6.18 -26.81
C ALA A 405 -20.98 -6.74 -27.77
N GLY A 406 -20.09 -7.60 -27.26
CA GLY A 406 -19.00 -8.20 -28.05
C GLY A 406 -17.78 -7.30 -28.29
N GLN A 407 -17.78 -6.06 -27.78
CA GLN A 407 -16.60 -5.20 -27.76
C GLN A 407 -15.97 -5.16 -26.36
N ARG A 408 -14.64 -5.09 -26.32
CA ARG A 408 -13.88 -4.95 -25.06
C ARG A 408 -14.17 -3.58 -24.45
N PRO A 409 -14.64 -3.51 -23.18
CA PRO A 409 -14.88 -2.24 -22.51
C PRO A 409 -13.58 -1.46 -22.28
N ALA A 410 -13.71 -0.14 -22.11
CA ALA A 410 -12.57 0.71 -21.76
C ALA A 410 -11.97 0.28 -20.42
N LEU A 411 -10.64 0.17 -20.36
CA LEU A 411 -9.94 -0.08 -19.11
C LEU A 411 -10.24 1.04 -18.10
N PRO A 412 -10.21 0.80 -16.79
CA PRO A 412 -10.49 1.82 -15.77
C PRO A 412 -9.73 3.14 -15.99
N MET A 413 -8.43 3.07 -16.32
CA MET A 413 -7.60 4.25 -16.59
C MET A 413 -8.02 5.03 -17.85
N LEU A 414 -8.71 4.38 -18.78
CA LEU A 414 -9.18 4.93 -20.07
C LEU A 414 -10.64 5.37 -20.04
N THR A 415 -11.35 5.14 -18.93
CA THR A 415 -12.71 5.66 -18.77
C THR A 415 -12.71 7.19 -18.66
N PRO A 416 -13.70 7.90 -19.25
CA PRO A 416 -13.77 9.35 -19.14
C PRO A 416 -14.06 9.79 -17.70
N TYR A 417 -13.74 11.06 -17.41
CA TYR A 417 -14.07 11.71 -16.14
C TYR A 417 -14.63 13.10 -16.41
N ARG A 418 -15.69 13.46 -15.70
CA ARG A 418 -16.29 14.79 -15.78
C ARG A 418 -16.20 15.48 -14.43
N ALA A 419 -15.62 16.68 -14.43
CA ALA A 419 -15.68 17.61 -13.32
C ALA A 419 -16.25 18.92 -13.83
N ARG A 420 -17.32 19.41 -13.20
CA ARG A 420 -18.07 20.60 -13.66
C ARG A 420 -18.43 20.49 -15.15
N GLY A 421 -18.09 21.49 -15.96
CA GLY A 421 -18.28 21.53 -17.41
C GLY A 421 -17.17 20.85 -18.22
N VAL A 422 -16.09 20.38 -17.59
CA VAL A 422 -14.94 19.79 -18.26
C VAL A 422 -15.00 18.27 -18.24
N THR A 423 -14.92 17.66 -19.43
CA THR A 423 -14.78 16.22 -19.61
C THR A 423 -13.37 15.89 -20.07
N LEU A 424 -12.71 15.00 -19.33
CA LEU A 424 -11.46 14.35 -19.67
C LEU A 424 -11.78 13.02 -20.37
N LYS A 425 -11.08 12.75 -21.48
CA LYS A 425 -11.26 11.51 -22.26
C LYS A 425 -10.78 10.25 -21.54
N ASN A 426 -9.93 10.38 -20.53
CA ASN A 426 -9.44 9.29 -19.70
C ASN A 426 -8.97 9.81 -18.32
N ARG A 427 -8.57 8.91 -17.42
CA ARG A 427 -8.16 9.19 -16.05
C ARG A 427 -6.67 9.53 -15.88
N ILE A 428 -5.93 9.70 -16.97
CA ILE A 428 -4.48 9.94 -16.94
C ILE A 428 -4.17 11.44 -17.01
N LEU A 429 -3.42 11.89 -16.02
CA LEU A 429 -2.99 13.27 -15.85
C LEU A 429 -1.45 13.34 -15.92
N VAL A 430 -0.91 14.27 -16.71
CA VAL A 430 0.53 14.60 -16.73
C VAL A 430 0.79 15.60 -15.61
N SER A 431 1.40 15.13 -14.53
CA SER A 431 1.62 15.94 -13.30
C SER A 431 2.35 17.25 -13.62
N PRO A 432 2.08 18.35 -12.89
CA PRO A 432 2.92 19.54 -12.96
C PRO A 432 4.36 19.17 -12.57
N MET A 433 5.34 19.55 -13.40
CA MET A 433 6.75 19.22 -13.23
C MET A 433 7.59 20.43 -13.59
N ALA A 434 8.35 20.98 -12.64
CA ALA A 434 9.15 22.16 -12.90
C ALA A 434 10.25 21.90 -13.95
N MET A 435 10.23 22.63 -15.07
CA MET A 435 11.16 22.50 -16.18
C MET A 435 12.30 23.52 -16.13
N TYR A 436 12.12 24.59 -15.35
CA TYR A 436 13.13 25.63 -15.14
C TYR A 436 13.66 26.23 -16.46
N SER A 437 12.79 26.37 -17.46
CA SER A 437 13.14 26.71 -18.84
C SER A 437 12.54 28.04 -19.33
N CYS A 438 12.04 28.88 -18.43
CA CYS A 438 11.54 30.21 -18.76
C CYS A 438 12.65 31.27 -18.70
N ALA A 439 12.48 32.35 -19.46
CA ALA A 439 13.22 33.60 -19.28
C ALA A 439 12.28 34.63 -18.67
N ASP A 440 12.61 35.18 -17.50
CA ASP A 440 11.76 36.13 -16.75
C ASP A 440 10.30 35.69 -16.60
N GLY A 441 10.10 34.39 -16.38
CA GLY A 441 8.78 33.79 -16.24
C GLY A 441 8.01 33.58 -17.55
N VAL A 442 8.52 34.03 -18.69
CA VAL A 442 7.87 33.84 -20.00
C VAL A 442 8.17 32.44 -20.54
N PRO A 443 7.15 31.59 -20.77
CA PRO A 443 7.35 30.27 -21.36
C PRO A 443 7.67 30.39 -22.85
N GLY A 444 8.77 29.76 -23.28
CA GLY A 444 9.18 29.69 -24.69
C GLY A 444 8.79 28.39 -25.41
N ASP A 445 9.43 28.15 -26.56
CA ASP A 445 9.19 26.98 -27.43
C ASP A 445 9.47 25.65 -26.74
N PHE A 446 10.36 25.62 -25.75
CA PHE A 446 10.54 24.43 -24.92
C PHE A 446 9.20 23.96 -24.31
N HIS A 447 8.43 24.86 -23.71
CA HIS A 447 7.15 24.52 -23.08
C HIS A 447 6.09 24.16 -24.13
N LEU A 448 6.07 24.85 -25.27
CA LEU A 448 5.19 24.51 -26.38
C LEU A 448 5.41 23.05 -26.82
N VAL A 449 6.65 22.68 -27.11
CA VAL A 449 6.99 21.31 -27.55
C VAL A 449 6.79 20.32 -26.41
N HIS A 450 7.21 20.67 -25.18
CA HIS A 450 7.10 19.80 -24.02
C HIS A 450 5.64 19.42 -23.75
N LEU A 451 4.76 20.41 -23.54
CA LEU A 451 3.36 20.21 -23.20
C LEU A 451 2.56 19.66 -24.39
N GLY A 452 2.83 20.19 -25.60
CA GLY A 452 2.20 19.73 -26.83
C GLY A 452 2.45 18.25 -27.10
N ALA A 453 3.70 17.77 -26.93
CA ALA A 453 4.01 16.35 -27.13
C ALA A 453 3.23 15.43 -26.17
N ARG A 454 3.05 15.82 -24.90
CA ARG A 454 2.29 15.01 -23.92
C ARG A 454 0.79 15.06 -24.17
N ALA A 455 0.26 16.19 -24.65
CA ALA A 455 -1.14 16.31 -25.05
C ALA A 455 -1.46 15.37 -26.24
N MET A 456 -0.57 15.33 -27.23
CA MET A 456 -0.62 14.38 -28.35
C MET A 456 -0.39 12.93 -27.91
N GLY A 457 0.28 12.73 -26.78
CA GLY A 457 0.67 11.45 -26.19
C GLY A 457 -0.43 10.68 -25.45
N GLY A 458 -1.69 11.13 -25.56
CA GLY A 458 -2.88 10.38 -25.15
C GLY A 458 -3.43 10.68 -23.76
N ALA A 459 -2.75 11.50 -22.94
CA ALA A 459 -3.26 11.89 -21.63
C ALA A 459 -4.61 12.65 -21.72
N GLY A 460 -5.44 12.52 -20.67
CA GLY A 460 -6.71 13.23 -20.56
C GLY A 460 -6.54 14.69 -20.14
N LEU A 461 -5.56 14.95 -19.25
CA LEU A 461 -5.21 16.28 -18.76
C LEU A 461 -3.68 16.45 -18.73
N VAL A 462 -3.20 17.57 -19.27
CA VAL A 462 -1.80 18.00 -19.15
C VAL A 462 -1.73 19.21 -18.23
N MET A 463 -0.97 19.10 -17.12
CA MET A 463 -0.79 20.20 -16.19
C MET A 463 0.51 20.95 -16.50
N VAL A 464 0.41 22.26 -16.69
CA VAL A 464 1.57 23.15 -16.65
C VAL A 464 2.16 23.14 -15.24
N GLU A 465 3.48 23.18 -15.17
CA GLU A 465 4.24 23.25 -13.92
C GLU A 465 3.83 24.43 -13.03
N MET A 466 4.27 24.43 -11.76
CA MET A 466 3.97 25.53 -10.83
C MET A 466 4.35 26.87 -11.45
N THR A 467 3.31 27.63 -11.78
CA THR A 467 3.41 28.93 -12.43
C THR A 467 3.25 30.00 -11.36
N CYS A 468 4.29 30.81 -11.21
CA CYS A 468 4.45 31.68 -10.06
C CYS A 468 3.60 32.93 -10.22
N VAL A 469 2.92 33.34 -9.16
CA VAL A 469 1.96 34.47 -9.19
C VAL A 469 2.62 35.84 -9.11
N SER A 470 3.91 35.88 -8.78
CA SER A 470 4.75 37.09 -8.70
C SER A 470 6.21 36.76 -9.02
N PRO A 471 7.03 37.77 -9.39
CA PRO A 471 8.46 37.56 -9.69
C PRO A 471 9.27 36.99 -8.51
N ASP A 472 8.96 37.40 -7.28
CA ASP A 472 9.58 36.93 -6.04
C ASP A 472 8.96 35.62 -5.51
N GLY A 473 7.82 35.21 -6.06
CA GLY A 473 7.18 33.92 -5.81
C GLY A 473 7.82 32.73 -6.54
N ARG A 474 8.88 32.96 -7.33
CA ARG A 474 9.58 31.90 -8.07
C ARG A 474 10.44 31.01 -7.19
N ILE A 475 10.55 29.73 -7.58
CA ILE A 475 11.53 28.78 -7.00
C ILE A 475 12.93 29.16 -7.50
N THR A 476 13.07 29.31 -8.83
CA THR A 476 14.32 29.62 -9.52
C THR A 476 14.08 30.68 -10.60
N PRO A 477 15.13 31.30 -11.15
CA PRO A 477 14.98 32.23 -12.29
C PRO A 477 14.30 31.61 -13.52
N GLY A 478 14.40 30.29 -13.68
CA GLY A 478 13.82 29.55 -14.81
C GLY A 478 12.35 29.15 -14.64
N CYS A 479 11.71 29.47 -13.51
CA CYS A 479 10.30 29.13 -13.28
C CYS A 479 9.36 29.99 -14.14
N PRO A 480 8.23 29.44 -14.62
CA PRO A 480 7.20 30.22 -15.29
C PRO A 480 6.49 31.17 -14.34
N GLY A 481 5.96 32.24 -14.92
CA GLY A 481 5.19 33.28 -14.26
C GLY A 481 3.82 33.49 -14.87
N LEU A 482 2.90 34.06 -14.10
CA LEU A 482 1.62 34.55 -14.61
C LEU A 482 1.21 35.87 -13.94
N TRP A 483 2.18 36.76 -13.75
CA TRP A 483 1.99 38.08 -13.11
C TRP A 483 1.80 39.22 -14.11
N ASN A 484 2.07 39.00 -15.40
CA ASN A 484 1.92 40.01 -16.46
C ASN A 484 1.26 39.44 -17.74
N ASP A 485 0.97 40.34 -18.68
CA ASP A 485 0.20 40.01 -19.88
C ASP A 485 1.06 39.31 -20.95
N GLU A 486 2.37 39.54 -20.97
CA GLU A 486 3.30 38.82 -21.86
C GLU A 486 3.29 37.31 -21.57
N GLN A 487 3.36 36.95 -20.29
CA GLN A 487 3.27 35.55 -19.85
C GLN A 487 1.91 34.93 -20.19
N GLN A 488 0.83 35.69 -20.00
CA GLN A 488 -0.51 35.26 -20.37
C GLN A 488 -0.63 34.97 -21.86
N GLN A 489 -0.09 35.83 -22.73
CA GLN A 489 -0.08 35.64 -24.18
C GLN A 489 0.75 34.43 -24.60
N ALA A 490 1.92 34.25 -23.98
CA ALA A 490 2.78 33.10 -24.25
C ALA A 490 2.09 31.77 -23.89
N PHE A 491 1.38 31.72 -22.75
CA PHE A 491 0.55 30.55 -22.41
C PHE A 491 -0.65 30.38 -23.34
N ALA A 492 -1.31 31.46 -23.77
CA ALA A 492 -2.42 31.37 -24.71
C ALA A 492 -2.02 30.67 -26.03
N ARG A 493 -0.79 30.91 -26.51
CA ARG A 493 -0.22 30.18 -27.67
C ARG A 493 -0.12 28.67 -27.40
N ILE A 494 0.34 28.27 -26.22
CA ILE A 494 0.51 26.86 -25.84
C ILE A 494 -0.86 26.19 -25.68
N VAL A 495 -1.79 26.84 -24.99
CA VAL A 495 -3.17 26.35 -24.82
C VAL A 495 -3.85 26.19 -26.18
N GLY A 496 -3.74 27.19 -27.05
CA GLY A 496 -4.29 27.13 -28.41
C GLY A 496 -3.69 25.99 -29.24
N PHE A 497 -2.40 25.69 -29.10
CA PHE A 497 -1.79 24.53 -29.74
C PHE A 497 -2.40 23.22 -29.25
N VAL A 498 -2.54 23.05 -27.92
CA VAL A 498 -3.10 21.81 -27.33
C VAL A 498 -4.54 21.59 -27.77
N HIS A 499 -5.40 22.61 -27.68
CA HIS A 499 -6.80 22.54 -28.10
C HIS A 499 -6.96 22.34 -29.61
N GLY A 500 -6.06 22.91 -30.42
CA GLY A 500 -6.13 22.81 -31.88
C GLY A 500 -5.60 21.50 -32.46
N ASN A 501 -4.79 20.75 -31.72
CA ASN A 501 -4.10 19.56 -32.24
C ASN A 501 -4.40 18.27 -31.48
N SER A 502 -5.06 18.34 -30.32
CA SER A 502 -5.33 17.17 -29.48
C SER A 502 -6.68 17.27 -28.76
N ASP A 503 -7.21 16.13 -28.33
CA ASP A 503 -8.40 16.06 -27.45
C ASP A 503 -8.05 16.15 -25.95
N ALA A 504 -6.79 16.46 -25.60
CA ALA A 504 -6.39 16.62 -24.21
C ALA A 504 -6.87 17.97 -23.66
N ARG A 505 -7.22 18.00 -22.37
CA ARG A 505 -7.40 19.25 -21.64
C ARG A 505 -6.06 19.74 -21.12
N ILE A 506 -5.95 21.05 -20.92
CA ILE A 506 -4.75 21.67 -20.35
C ILE A 506 -5.11 22.49 -19.11
N GLY A 507 -4.40 22.22 -18.03
CA GLY A 507 -4.54 22.94 -16.78
C GLY A 507 -3.26 23.64 -16.36
N VAL A 508 -3.37 24.53 -15.37
CA VAL A 508 -2.23 25.24 -14.78
C VAL A 508 -2.24 25.11 -13.27
N GLN A 509 -1.08 24.80 -12.69
CA GLN A 509 -0.87 24.89 -11.26
C GLN A 509 -0.32 26.28 -10.94
N ILE A 510 -1.03 27.09 -10.14
CA ILE A 510 -0.52 28.39 -9.68
C ILE A 510 -0.01 28.29 -8.24
N GLY A 511 1.10 28.97 -7.96
CA GLY A 511 1.79 28.86 -6.67
C GLY A 511 2.74 29.99 -6.36
N HIS A 512 3.32 29.94 -5.16
CA HIS A 512 4.33 30.86 -4.67
C HIS A 512 5.33 30.07 -3.83
N ALA A 513 6.62 30.12 -4.15
CA ALA A 513 7.65 29.27 -3.56
C ALA A 513 7.90 29.55 -2.07
N GLY A 514 7.61 30.78 -1.62
CA GLY A 514 7.74 31.18 -0.22
C GLY A 514 9.18 31.00 0.27
N ARG A 515 9.37 30.32 1.40
CA ARG A 515 10.71 30.06 1.98
C ARG A 515 11.63 29.17 1.15
N LYS A 516 11.12 28.57 0.07
CA LYS A 516 11.87 27.73 -0.88
C LYS A 516 12.15 28.45 -2.21
N GLY A 517 11.93 29.76 -2.26
CA GLY A 517 12.24 30.60 -3.43
C GLY A 517 13.71 30.99 -3.52
N SER A 518 14.07 31.68 -4.61
CA SER A 518 15.41 32.22 -4.84
C SER A 518 16.52 31.16 -4.81
N THR A 519 16.30 30.03 -5.48
CA THR A 519 17.24 28.90 -5.56
C THR A 519 17.79 28.69 -6.96
N GLN A 520 18.89 27.94 -7.03
CA GLN A 520 19.51 27.50 -8.27
C GLN A 520 18.61 26.53 -9.05
N LEU A 521 18.88 26.38 -10.35
CA LEU A 521 18.16 25.43 -11.20
C LEU A 521 18.38 23.99 -10.71
N GLY A 522 17.40 23.11 -10.92
CA GLY A 522 17.39 21.77 -10.31
C GLY A 522 18.62 20.90 -10.62
N TRP A 523 19.25 21.08 -11.78
CA TRP A 523 20.48 20.35 -12.18
C TRP A 523 21.78 21.03 -11.76
N GLN A 524 21.72 22.24 -11.19
CA GLN A 524 22.88 22.90 -10.59
C GLN A 524 23.06 22.36 -9.17
N LYS A 525 22.43 22.99 -8.18
CA LYS A 525 22.40 22.50 -6.81
C LYS A 525 21.01 22.71 -6.23
N ILE A 526 20.23 21.62 -6.21
CA ILE A 526 18.85 21.63 -5.75
C ILE A 526 18.74 22.21 -4.33
N ASP A 527 17.72 23.03 -4.09
CA ASP A 527 17.41 23.69 -2.81
C ASP A 527 18.50 24.65 -2.25
N HIS A 528 19.56 24.92 -3.03
CA HIS A 528 20.56 25.92 -2.64
C HIS A 528 20.22 27.31 -3.17
N PRO A 529 20.48 28.38 -2.40
CA PRO A 529 20.24 29.74 -2.83
C PRO A 529 21.07 30.08 -4.07
N LEU A 530 20.62 31.09 -4.82
CA LEU A 530 21.42 31.65 -5.92
C LEU A 530 22.78 32.13 -5.40
N ALA A 531 23.81 32.04 -6.23
CA ALA A 531 25.13 32.57 -5.88
C ALA A 531 25.11 34.10 -5.78
N GLU A 532 24.36 34.76 -6.67
CA GLU A 532 24.17 36.21 -6.73
C GLU A 532 22.72 36.52 -7.15
N GLY A 533 22.23 37.72 -6.86
CA GLY A 533 20.90 38.17 -7.30
C GLY A 533 19.73 37.53 -6.58
N ASN A 534 19.90 37.09 -5.33
CA ASN A 534 18.78 36.61 -4.52
C ASN A 534 17.74 37.71 -4.29
N TRP A 535 16.47 37.33 -4.27
CA TRP A 535 15.36 38.24 -3.92
C TRP A 535 14.83 37.97 -2.50
N PRO A 536 14.12 38.94 -1.88
CA PRO A 536 13.49 38.73 -0.59
C PRO A 536 12.47 37.58 -0.62
N LEU A 537 12.45 36.76 0.43
CA LEU A 537 11.52 35.65 0.57
C LEU A 537 10.47 35.93 1.65
N LEU A 538 9.27 35.39 1.46
CA LEU A 538 8.14 35.48 2.38
C LEU A 538 7.70 34.09 2.84
N SER A 539 7.25 33.97 4.09
CA SER A 539 6.63 32.75 4.63
C SER A 539 5.77 33.06 5.86
N ALA A 540 5.08 32.05 6.39
CA ALA A 540 4.31 32.16 7.62
C ALA A 540 5.18 32.61 8.81
N SER A 541 6.42 32.13 8.88
CA SER A 541 7.40 32.45 9.93
C SER A 541 8.81 32.59 9.37
N ALA A 542 9.70 33.24 10.12
CA ALA A 542 11.08 33.50 9.73
C ALA A 542 11.98 32.25 9.92
N LEU A 543 11.66 31.16 9.23
CA LEU A 543 12.37 29.88 9.31
C LEU A 543 12.92 29.46 7.94
N PRO A 544 14.24 29.29 7.77
CA PRO A 544 14.81 28.81 6.51
C PRO A 544 14.36 27.38 6.21
N TYR A 545 14.42 26.96 4.93
CA TYR A 545 14.13 25.57 4.55
C TYR A 545 15.25 24.61 4.98
N ILE A 546 16.51 24.99 4.76
CA ILE A 546 17.70 24.30 5.25
C ILE A 546 18.46 25.24 6.17
N GLU A 547 18.59 24.87 7.44
CA GLU A 547 19.32 25.67 8.43
C GLU A 547 20.78 25.91 8.01
N GLY A 548 21.25 27.15 8.14
CA GLY A 548 22.60 27.56 7.75
C GLY A 548 22.89 27.58 6.23
N VAL A 549 21.93 27.19 5.38
CA VAL A 549 22.12 27.09 3.92
C VAL A 549 21.12 27.94 3.16
N SER A 550 19.81 27.81 3.43
CA SER A 550 18.77 28.57 2.73
C SER A 550 18.66 29.98 3.29
N GLN A 551 18.24 30.93 2.44
CA GLN A 551 17.88 32.28 2.89
C GLN A 551 16.74 32.21 3.91
N THR A 552 16.84 32.98 4.98
CA THR A 552 15.75 33.10 5.97
C THR A 552 14.65 34.01 5.39
N PRO A 553 13.41 33.55 5.28
CA PRO A 553 12.31 34.39 4.80
C PRO A 553 11.93 35.41 5.86
N ARG A 554 11.31 36.51 5.43
CA ARG A 554 10.60 37.41 6.33
C ARG A 554 9.23 36.80 6.66
N ALA A 555 8.83 36.87 7.93
CA ALA A 555 7.47 36.52 8.33
C ALA A 555 6.48 37.52 7.73
N MET A 556 5.42 37.01 7.09
CA MET A 556 4.42 37.85 6.44
C MET A 556 3.61 38.67 7.45
N THR A 557 3.35 39.92 7.10
CA THR A 557 2.33 40.78 7.71
C THR A 557 0.97 40.54 7.04
N ARG A 558 -0.11 41.11 7.59
CA ARG A 558 -1.43 41.09 6.94
C ARG A 558 -1.41 41.74 5.55
N ALA A 559 -0.70 42.84 5.38
CA ALA A 559 -0.55 43.50 4.09
C ALA A 559 0.15 42.59 3.07
N ASP A 560 1.22 41.89 3.46
CA ASP A 560 1.87 40.91 2.57
C ASP A 560 0.90 39.77 2.17
N MET A 561 0.05 39.34 3.11
CA MET A 561 -0.96 38.31 2.84
C MET A 561 -2.02 38.81 1.84
N ASP A 562 -2.46 40.06 1.97
CA ASP A 562 -3.38 40.68 1.01
C ASP A 562 -2.75 40.82 -0.38
N ASP A 563 -1.52 41.30 -0.48
CA ASP A 563 -0.80 41.45 -1.76
C ASP A 563 -0.61 40.09 -2.45
N VAL A 564 -0.18 39.07 -1.69
CA VAL A 564 -0.03 37.72 -2.23
C VAL A 564 -1.38 37.16 -2.70
N ARG A 565 -2.45 37.30 -1.90
CA ARG A 565 -3.80 36.87 -2.31
C ARG A 565 -4.19 37.53 -3.62
N ASP A 566 -3.97 38.82 -3.76
CA ASP A 566 -4.37 39.59 -4.94
C ASP A 566 -3.53 39.21 -6.18
N ASN A 567 -2.25 38.83 -5.98
CA ASN A 567 -1.42 38.22 -7.02
C ASN A 567 -1.98 36.87 -7.50
N PHE A 568 -2.43 36.00 -6.58
CA PHE A 568 -3.12 34.75 -6.94
C PHE A 568 -4.41 35.02 -7.75
N VAL A 569 -5.21 36.00 -7.35
CA VAL A 569 -6.43 36.42 -8.07
C VAL A 569 -6.09 36.92 -9.48
N ALA A 570 -5.07 37.76 -9.61
CA ALA A 570 -4.63 38.28 -10.90
C ALA A 570 -4.12 37.17 -11.83
N ALA A 571 -3.34 36.22 -11.29
CA ALA A 571 -2.87 35.05 -12.04
C ALA A 571 -4.04 34.17 -12.50
N ALA A 572 -5.06 33.95 -11.66
CA ALA A 572 -6.23 33.16 -12.03
C ALA A 572 -7.04 33.80 -13.17
N ARG A 573 -7.22 35.14 -13.15
CA ARG A 573 -7.85 35.88 -14.26
C ARG A 573 -7.06 35.73 -15.55
N ARG A 574 -5.72 35.80 -15.48
CA ARG A 574 -4.85 35.58 -16.63
C ARG A 574 -4.87 34.14 -17.13
N ALA A 575 -4.96 33.16 -16.23
CA ALA A 575 -5.12 31.76 -16.61
C ALA A 575 -6.43 31.55 -17.39
N GLN A 576 -7.52 32.18 -16.93
CA GLN A 576 -8.80 32.13 -17.63
C GLN A 576 -8.67 32.77 -19.02
N ALA A 577 -8.06 33.95 -19.11
CA ALA A 577 -7.85 34.67 -20.37
C ALA A 577 -6.93 33.91 -21.35
N ALA A 578 -5.96 33.15 -20.84
CA ALA A 578 -5.12 32.25 -21.64
C ALA A 578 -5.87 31.00 -22.14
N GLY A 579 -7.07 30.73 -21.61
CA GLY A 579 -7.93 29.64 -22.07
C GLY A 579 -7.78 28.31 -21.34
N PHE A 580 -7.06 28.25 -20.21
CA PHE A 580 -6.90 26.99 -19.46
C PHE A 580 -8.25 26.37 -19.07
N ASP A 581 -8.33 25.04 -19.10
CA ASP A 581 -9.54 24.26 -18.77
C ASP A 581 -9.65 24.02 -17.26
N TRP A 582 -8.50 23.94 -16.58
CA TRP A 582 -8.38 23.50 -15.19
C TRP A 582 -7.37 24.37 -14.44
N LEU A 583 -7.67 24.71 -13.18
CA LEU A 583 -6.75 25.42 -12.30
C LEU A 583 -6.44 24.56 -11.06
N GLU A 584 -5.18 24.48 -10.68
CA GLU A 584 -4.78 23.85 -9.42
C GLU A 584 -4.08 24.87 -8.51
N LEU A 585 -4.54 24.98 -7.27
CA LEU A 585 -3.87 25.78 -6.25
C LEU A 585 -2.80 24.95 -5.53
N HIS A 586 -1.56 25.44 -5.51
CA HIS A 586 -0.46 24.71 -4.89
C HIS A 586 -0.34 24.98 -3.38
N CYS A 587 -0.86 24.05 -2.57
CA CYS A 587 -0.81 24.06 -1.10
C CYS A 587 0.09 22.93 -0.53
N ALA A 588 1.13 22.54 -1.26
CA ALA A 588 1.97 21.37 -0.93
C ALA A 588 3.47 21.71 -0.96
N HIS A 589 4.28 20.69 -0.68
CA HIS A 589 5.74 20.66 -0.89
C HIS A 589 6.54 21.75 -0.17
N GLY A 590 6.01 22.28 0.93
CA GLY A 590 6.69 23.28 1.74
C GLY A 590 6.79 24.68 1.11
N TYR A 591 6.10 24.90 -0.01
CA TYR A 591 5.95 26.23 -0.61
C TYR A 591 5.03 27.12 0.24
N LEU A 592 4.69 28.33 -0.21
CA LEU A 592 4.11 29.35 0.65
C LEU A 592 2.85 28.88 1.39
N LEU A 593 1.82 28.43 0.68
CA LEU A 593 0.57 28.02 1.32
C LEU A 593 0.75 26.75 2.18
N SER A 594 1.59 25.81 1.74
CA SER A 594 2.00 24.66 2.56
C SER A 594 2.72 25.09 3.84
N SER A 595 3.50 26.17 3.80
CA SER A 595 4.23 26.70 4.95
C SER A 595 3.33 27.35 6.01
N PHE A 596 2.13 27.79 5.61
CA PHE A 596 1.07 28.18 6.55
C PHE A 596 0.37 26.94 7.14
N ILE A 597 0.13 25.92 6.31
CA ILE A 597 -0.56 24.70 6.73
C ILE A 597 0.27 23.91 7.74
N SER A 598 1.56 23.68 7.51
CA SER A 598 2.34 22.80 8.41
C SER A 598 2.68 23.48 9.75
N PRO A 599 2.46 22.81 10.89
CA PRO A 599 2.89 23.31 12.20
C PRO A 599 4.43 23.32 12.36
N LEU A 600 5.17 22.62 11.49
CA LEU A 600 6.65 22.66 11.51
C LEU A 600 7.17 24.03 11.09
N THR A 601 6.46 24.69 10.18
CA THR A 601 6.88 25.91 9.50
C THR A 601 6.09 27.15 9.91
N ASN A 602 4.84 26.96 10.36
CA ASN A 602 4.00 28.03 10.88
C ASN A 602 4.11 28.10 12.41
N ARG A 603 4.92 29.03 12.90
CA ARG A 603 5.13 29.34 14.33
C ARG A 603 4.48 30.68 14.73
N ARG A 604 3.47 31.13 13.98
CA ARG A 604 2.74 32.36 14.31
C ARG A 604 1.92 32.18 15.59
N ASP A 605 1.78 33.27 16.32
CA ASP A 605 0.98 33.40 17.55
C ASP A 605 -0.30 34.22 17.35
N ASP A 606 -0.58 34.65 16.12
CA ASP A 606 -1.81 35.31 15.71
C ASP A 606 -2.87 34.32 15.18
N GLU A 607 -3.98 34.84 14.64
CA GLU A 607 -5.09 34.04 14.11
C GLU A 607 -4.75 33.18 12.87
N TYR A 608 -3.51 33.26 12.36
CA TYR A 608 -3.03 32.46 11.24
C TYR A 608 -2.05 31.34 11.68
N GLY A 609 -1.83 31.15 12.99
CA GLY A 609 -0.98 30.09 13.54
C GLY A 609 -1.64 29.29 14.68
N GLY A 610 -0.95 28.24 15.13
CA GLY A 610 -1.45 27.35 16.19
C GLY A 610 -2.37 26.24 15.67
N SER A 611 -3.69 26.36 15.91
CA SER A 611 -4.67 25.33 15.53
C SER A 611 -4.67 25.06 14.02
N LEU A 612 -5.15 23.88 13.61
CA LEU A 612 -5.30 23.55 12.19
C LEU A 612 -6.17 24.58 11.46
N GLU A 613 -7.26 25.04 12.09
CA GLU A 613 -8.18 26.03 11.52
C GLU A 613 -7.48 27.36 11.26
N ASN A 614 -6.66 27.84 12.20
CA ASN A 614 -5.89 29.07 12.04
C ASN A 614 -4.82 28.90 10.95
N ARG A 615 -4.10 27.78 10.94
CA ARG A 615 -3.10 27.46 9.90
C ARG A 615 -3.71 27.36 8.50
N LEU A 616 -4.97 26.94 8.39
CA LEU A 616 -5.72 26.89 7.13
C LEU A 616 -6.35 28.22 6.72
N ARG A 617 -6.45 29.21 7.62
CA ARG A 617 -7.16 30.48 7.38
C ARG A 617 -6.67 31.19 6.12
N PHE A 618 -5.36 31.44 6.03
CA PHE A 618 -4.80 32.13 4.85
C PHE A 618 -4.88 31.29 3.56
N PRO A 619 -4.50 29.99 3.52
CA PRO A 619 -4.74 29.14 2.36
C PRO A 619 -6.19 29.13 1.87
N LEU A 620 -7.18 29.11 2.78
CA LEU A 620 -8.60 29.15 2.43
C LEU A 620 -9.06 30.53 1.96
N GLU A 621 -8.52 31.62 2.50
CA GLU A 621 -8.75 32.98 1.99
C GLU A 621 -8.28 33.11 0.53
N VAL A 622 -7.07 32.66 0.24
CA VAL A 622 -6.52 32.64 -1.13
C VAL A 622 -7.38 31.77 -2.04
N PHE A 623 -7.72 30.55 -1.59
CA PHE A 623 -8.57 29.65 -2.38
C PHE A 623 -9.91 30.29 -2.72
N ARG A 624 -10.63 30.85 -1.73
CA ARG A 624 -11.94 31.48 -1.95
C ARG A 624 -11.84 32.68 -2.90
N ALA A 625 -10.79 33.49 -2.76
CA ALA A 625 -10.57 34.64 -3.65
C ALA A 625 -10.30 34.21 -5.10
N VAL A 626 -9.50 33.16 -5.31
CA VAL A 626 -9.26 32.57 -6.64
C VAL A 626 -10.53 31.93 -7.19
N ARG A 627 -11.24 31.14 -6.38
CA ARG A 627 -12.49 30.46 -6.77
C ARG A 627 -13.56 31.45 -7.21
N ALA A 628 -13.62 32.65 -6.61
CA ALA A 628 -14.55 33.72 -6.95
C ALA A 628 -14.29 34.37 -8.33
N VAL A 629 -13.08 34.27 -8.86
CA VAL A 629 -12.74 34.82 -10.19
C VAL A 629 -12.57 33.74 -11.27
N TRP A 630 -12.35 32.48 -10.86
CA TRP A 630 -12.30 31.34 -11.77
C TRP A 630 -13.73 30.94 -12.19
N PRO A 631 -14.01 30.63 -13.48
CA PRO A 631 -15.36 30.29 -13.94
C PRO A 631 -15.98 29.10 -13.21
N GLU A 632 -17.22 29.21 -12.76
CA GLU A 632 -17.92 28.16 -11.99
C GLU A 632 -18.05 26.83 -12.72
N ASP A 633 -18.10 26.86 -14.06
CA ASP A 633 -18.16 25.69 -14.92
C ASP A 633 -16.79 25.01 -15.11
N LYS A 634 -15.69 25.62 -14.66
CA LYS A 634 -14.34 25.06 -14.74
C LYS A 634 -13.85 24.50 -13.40
N PRO A 635 -13.24 23.30 -13.40
CA PRO A 635 -12.70 22.70 -12.20
C PRO A 635 -11.59 23.51 -11.56
N MET A 636 -11.53 23.47 -10.23
CA MET A 636 -10.42 23.94 -9.42
C MET A 636 -10.00 22.87 -8.41
N SER A 637 -8.78 22.34 -8.56
CA SER A 637 -8.18 21.39 -7.62
C SER A 637 -7.24 22.08 -6.62
N VAL A 638 -6.92 21.39 -5.54
CA VAL A 638 -5.90 21.81 -4.57
C VAL A 638 -4.89 20.69 -4.39
N ARG A 639 -3.60 20.99 -4.57
CA ARG A 639 -2.55 20.04 -4.24
C ARG A 639 -2.09 20.21 -2.80
N ILE A 640 -2.08 19.12 -2.01
CA ILE A 640 -1.65 19.12 -0.61
C ILE A 640 -0.49 18.15 -0.36
N SER A 641 0.30 18.41 0.68
CA SER A 641 1.17 17.39 1.28
C SER A 641 0.36 16.69 2.38
N ALA A 642 -0.04 15.44 2.14
CA ALA A 642 -0.86 14.66 3.06
C ALA A 642 -0.08 14.07 4.25
N SER A 643 1.24 14.20 4.25
CA SER A 643 2.12 13.90 5.37
C SER A 643 3.39 14.72 5.21
N ASP A 644 3.91 15.25 6.32
CA ASP A 644 5.21 15.92 6.33
C ASP A 644 6.38 14.94 6.53
N TRP A 645 6.10 13.68 6.92
CA TRP A 645 7.09 12.66 7.25
C TRP A 645 8.08 13.05 8.36
N VAL A 646 7.66 13.96 9.23
CA VAL A 646 8.40 14.43 10.41
C VAL A 646 7.45 14.44 11.60
N GLU A 647 7.95 14.04 12.76
CA GLU A 647 7.18 14.06 14.01
C GLU A 647 6.66 15.48 14.31
N GLY A 648 5.39 15.56 14.73
CA GLY A 648 4.71 16.84 14.98
C GLY A 648 4.33 17.63 13.73
N GLY A 649 4.56 17.11 12.52
CA GLY A 649 4.09 17.67 11.25
C GLY A 649 2.67 17.24 10.88
N ILE A 650 2.27 17.57 9.65
CA ILE A 650 1.00 17.10 9.07
C ILE A 650 0.99 15.58 8.99
N THR A 651 -0.12 15.00 9.44
CA THR A 651 -0.40 13.57 9.39
C THR A 651 -1.46 13.23 8.32
N PRO A 652 -1.59 11.95 7.94
CA PRO A 652 -2.69 11.53 7.06
C PRO A 652 -4.10 11.80 7.61
N ASP A 653 -4.29 11.87 8.93
CA ASP A 653 -5.56 12.26 9.54
C ASP A 653 -5.84 13.76 9.32
N ASP A 654 -4.82 14.61 9.54
CA ASP A 654 -4.91 16.04 9.24
C ASP A 654 -5.24 16.26 7.76
N ALA A 655 -4.67 15.45 6.84
CA ALA A 655 -4.93 15.57 5.41
C ALA A 655 -6.42 15.39 5.05
N VAL A 656 -7.13 14.51 5.76
CA VAL A 656 -8.58 14.33 5.60
C VAL A 656 -9.33 15.58 6.05
N GLU A 657 -8.98 16.17 7.20
CA GLU A 657 -9.61 17.41 7.67
C GLU A 657 -9.29 18.60 6.75
N ILE A 658 -8.04 18.75 6.33
CA ILE A 658 -7.61 19.76 5.34
C ILE A 658 -8.46 19.64 4.07
N ALA A 659 -8.65 18.42 3.57
CA ALA A 659 -9.49 18.17 2.40
C ALA A 659 -10.97 18.53 2.63
N ARG A 660 -11.53 18.25 3.82
CA ARG A 660 -12.90 18.67 4.16
C ARG A 660 -13.05 20.20 4.16
N HIS A 661 -12.07 20.92 4.69
CA HIS A 661 -12.07 22.39 4.66
C HIS A 661 -12.01 22.94 3.23
N PHE A 662 -11.16 22.40 2.36
CA PHE A 662 -11.09 22.82 0.95
C PHE A 662 -12.35 22.41 0.16
N LYS A 663 -12.91 21.23 0.41
CA LYS A 663 -14.21 20.82 -0.13
C LYS A 663 -15.30 21.81 0.24
N ALA A 664 -15.41 22.19 1.52
CA ALA A 664 -16.37 23.17 2.00
C ALA A 664 -16.16 24.57 1.38
N ALA A 665 -14.91 24.92 1.04
CA ALA A 665 -14.59 26.17 0.37
C ALA A 665 -14.87 26.16 -1.15
N GLY A 666 -15.17 25.00 -1.75
CA GLY A 666 -15.53 24.84 -3.15
C GLY A 666 -14.47 24.17 -4.03
N ALA A 667 -13.51 23.44 -3.45
CA ALA A 667 -12.58 22.60 -4.23
C ALA A 667 -13.32 21.44 -4.89
N ASP A 668 -12.96 21.17 -6.13
CA ASP A 668 -13.54 20.07 -6.91
C ASP A 668 -12.78 18.76 -6.72
N MET A 669 -11.47 18.85 -6.50
CA MET A 669 -10.59 17.69 -6.27
C MET A 669 -9.40 18.03 -5.39
N ILE A 670 -8.83 17.01 -4.75
CA ILE A 670 -7.55 17.11 -4.01
C ILE A 670 -6.46 16.27 -4.70
N ASP A 671 -5.34 16.91 -5.08
CA ASP A 671 -4.12 16.21 -5.51
C ASP A 671 -3.26 15.86 -4.29
N CYS A 672 -3.19 14.55 -4.00
CA CYS A 672 -2.65 14.02 -2.76
C CYS A 672 -1.17 13.65 -2.91
N SER A 673 -0.28 14.62 -2.62
CA SER A 673 1.16 14.40 -2.52
C SER A 673 1.61 14.28 -1.06
N SER A 674 2.91 14.41 -0.79
CA SER A 674 3.48 14.37 0.56
C SER A 674 4.86 15.00 0.57
N GLY A 675 5.35 15.32 1.77
CA GLY A 675 6.73 15.70 2.03
C GLY A 675 7.15 17.06 1.48
N GLN A 676 8.47 17.24 1.41
CA GLN A 676 9.24 18.42 1.03
C GLN A 676 8.99 19.67 1.88
N VAL A 677 8.27 19.53 2.99
CA VAL A 677 8.03 20.60 3.97
C VAL A 677 9.28 20.84 4.82
N SER A 678 9.97 19.78 5.24
CA SER A 678 11.24 19.80 5.97
C SER A 678 12.27 18.89 5.31
N LYS A 679 13.57 19.15 5.52
CA LYS A 679 14.66 18.23 5.12
C LYS A 679 14.87 17.08 6.10
N GLU A 680 14.23 17.11 7.25
CA GLU A 680 14.25 16.02 8.23
C GLU A 680 13.29 14.88 7.88
N GLU A 681 12.55 15.02 6.76
CA GLU A 681 11.58 14.03 6.30
C GLU A 681 12.20 12.64 6.10
N LYS A 682 11.47 11.61 6.54
CA LYS A 682 11.84 10.21 6.35
C LYS A 682 10.73 9.44 5.61
N PRO A 683 10.48 9.75 4.34
CA PRO A 683 9.43 9.08 3.57
C PRO A 683 9.74 7.59 3.39
N VAL A 684 8.70 6.76 3.59
CA VAL A 684 8.78 5.33 3.32
C VAL A 684 8.35 5.08 1.87
N TYR A 685 9.34 4.96 0.98
CA TYR A 685 9.08 4.72 -0.43
C TYR A 685 8.65 3.28 -0.72
N GLY A 686 7.83 3.14 -1.75
CA GLY A 686 7.32 1.87 -2.24
C GLY A 686 6.47 2.06 -3.50
N ARG A 687 5.95 0.94 -4.03
CA ARG A 687 4.98 0.95 -5.14
C ARG A 687 3.78 1.80 -4.72
N MET A 688 3.44 2.83 -5.51
CA MET A 688 2.25 3.67 -5.28
C MET A 688 2.17 4.27 -3.85
N PHE A 689 3.31 4.63 -3.25
CA PHE A 689 3.41 4.89 -1.80
C PHE A 689 2.52 6.02 -1.25
N GLN A 690 2.05 6.95 -2.09
CA GLN A 690 1.12 8.02 -1.65
C GLN A 690 -0.34 7.73 -2.02
N THR A 691 -0.64 6.69 -2.80
CA THR A 691 -2.02 6.27 -3.09
C THR A 691 -2.86 6.05 -1.82
N PRO A 692 -2.32 5.50 -0.71
CA PRO A 692 -3.08 5.44 0.55
C PRO A 692 -3.58 6.81 1.03
N PHE A 693 -2.88 7.91 0.78
CA PHE A 693 -3.36 9.25 1.15
C PHE A 693 -4.54 9.67 0.29
N ALA A 694 -4.47 9.44 -1.03
CA ALA A 694 -5.58 9.69 -1.94
C ALA A 694 -6.82 8.87 -1.60
N ASP A 695 -6.62 7.58 -1.24
CA ASP A 695 -7.69 6.68 -0.82
C ASP A 695 -8.43 7.22 0.41
N ARG A 696 -7.66 7.61 1.43
CA ARG A 696 -8.21 8.18 2.67
C ARG A 696 -8.98 9.47 2.40
N VAL A 697 -8.38 10.43 1.70
CA VAL A 697 -9.05 11.69 1.39
C VAL A 697 -10.33 11.46 0.59
N ARG A 698 -10.27 10.60 -0.43
CA ARG A 698 -11.43 10.32 -1.29
C ARG A 698 -12.61 9.77 -0.49
N ASN A 699 -12.34 8.75 0.31
CA ASN A 699 -13.38 7.94 0.94
C ASN A 699 -13.77 8.45 2.34
N GLU A 700 -12.90 9.19 3.05
CA GLU A 700 -13.17 9.74 4.39
C GLU A 700 -13.58 11.23 4.35
N ALA A 701 -13.07 12.04 3.41
CA ALA A 701 -13.52 13.43 3.21
C ALA A 701 -14.64 13.55 2.15
N GLY A 702 -14.84 12.51 1.34
CA GLY A 702 -15.88 12.46 0.33
C GLY A 702 -15.68 13.49 -0.79
N ILE A 703 -14.44 13.73 -1.20
CA ILE A 703 -14.09 14.63 -2.32
C ILE A 703 -13.26 13.85 -3.34
N PRO A 704 -13.48 14.01 -4.65
CA PRO A 704 -12.67 13.31 -5.64
C PRO A 704 -11.17 13.62 -5.50
N THR A 705 -10.31 12.64 -5.83
CA THR A 705 -8.86 12.79 -5.65
C THR A 705 -8.04 12.47 -6.88
N ILE A 706 -6.85 13.05 -6.90
CA ILE A 706 -5.77 12.73 -7.83
C ILE A 706 -4.70 11.98 -7.03
N ALA A 707 -4.37 10.74 -7.44
CA ALA A 707 -3.27 9.98 -6.88
C ALA A 707 -1.97 10.25 -7.66
N VAL A 708 -0.86 10.40 -6.94
CA VAL A 708 0.48 10.62 -7.51
C VAL A 708 1.52 9.84 -6.71
N GLY A 709 2.73 9.66 -7.25
CA GLY A 709 3.87 9.08 -6.52
C GLY A 709 4.08 7.59 -6.83
N ALA A 710 5.17 7.31 -7.54
CA ALA A 710 5.56 5.95 -7.97
C ALA A 710 4.47 5.19 -8.76
N ILE A 711 3.65 5.92 -9.53
CA ILE A 711 2.76 5.38 -10.56
C ILE A 711 3.52 5.42 -11.89
N PHE A 712 3.72 4.27 -12.55
CA PHE A 712 4.56 4.19 -13.75
C PHE A 712 4.12 3.15 -14.80
N GLU A 713 3.13 2.32 -14.52
CA GLU A 713 2.59 1.30 -15.44
C GLU A 713 1.05 1.37 -15.49
N ALA A 714 0.46 0.91 -16.60
CA ALA A 714 -1.01 0.89 -16.75
C ALA A 714 -1.71 0.11 -15.62
N ASP A 715 -1.12 -0.98 -15.17
CA ASP A 715 -1.66 -1.83 -14.11
C ASP A 715 -1.82 -1.09 -12.77
N HIS A 716 -0.91 -0.15 -12.45
CA HIS A 716 -1.07 0.76 -11.29
C HIS A 716 -2.29 1.65 -11.48
N ALA A 717 -2.39 2.34 -12.63
CA ALA A 717 -3.46 3.30 -12.88
C ALA A 717 -4.82 2.60 -12.91
N ASN A 718 -4.93 1.47 -13.61
CA ASN A 718 -6.15 0.66 -13.62
C ASN A 718 -6.53 0.21 -12.21
N GLY A 719 -5.58 -0.32 -11.43
CA GLY A 719 -5.82 -0.75 -10.06
C GLY A 719 -6.31 0.37 -9.13
N ILE A 720 -5.70 1.55 -9.22
CA ILE A 720 -6.06 2.72 -8.39
C ILE A 720 -7.49 3.18 -8.67
N ILE A 721 -7.85 3.35 -9.95
CA ILE A 721 -9.19 3.80 -10.37
C ILE A 721 -10.23 2.73 -10.05
N ALA A 722 -9.97 1.48 -10.43
CA ALA A 722 -10.90 0.38 -10.24
C ALA A 722 -11.20 0.10 -8.77
N SER A 723 -10.22 0.22 -7.87
CA SER A 723 -10.43 0.00 -6.43
C SER A 723 -11.07 1.19 -5.70
N GLY A 724 -11.38 2.29 -6.40
CA GLY A 724 -11.99 3.48 -5.79
C GLY A 724 -11.05 4.25 -4.87
N ARG A 725 -9.73 4.17 -5.11
CA ARG A 725 -8.70 4.88 -4.31
C ARG A 725 -8.40 6.28 -4.84
N ALA A 726 -8.70 6.56 -6.10
CA ALA A 726 -8.65 7.90 -6.68
C ALA A 726 -9.52 7.97 -7.95
N ASP A 727 -9.76 9.19 -8.41
CA ASP A 727 -10.56 9.46 -9.61
C ASP A 727 -9.68 9.80 -10.82
N LEU A 728 -8.46 10.30 -10.58
CA LEU A 728 -7.42 10.52 -11.58
C LEU A 728 -6.05 10.01 -11.09
N CYS A 729 -5.18 9.64 -12.03
CA CYS A 729 -3.79 9.27 -11.75
C CYS A 729 -2.85 10.27 -12.40
N ALA A 730 -2.05 10.96 -11.60
CA ALA A 730 -1.00 11.87 -12.05
C ALA A 730 0.34 11.13 -12.18
N LEU A 731 0.93 11.19 -13.37
CA LEU A 731 2.23 10.61 -13.68
C LEU A 731 3.21 11.71 -14.09
N ALA A 732 4.35 11.75 -13.40
CA ALA A 732 5.41 12.72 -13.63
C ALA A 732 6.54 12.13 -14.50
N ARG A 733 7.57 11.57 -13.85
CA ARG A 733 8.77 10.99 -14.48
C ARG A 733 8.50 10.04 -15.67
N PRO A 734 7.47 9.17 -15.66
CA PRO A 734 7.14 8.38 -16.84
C PRO A 734 6.88 9.23 -18.09
N HIS A 735 6.19 10.37 -17.96
CA HIS A 735 5.95 11.31 -19.07
C HIS A 735 7.16 12.19 -19.42
N LEU A 736 8.17 12.29 -18.53
CA LEU A 736 9.46 12.89 -18.90
C LEU A 736 10.25 11.95 -19.82
N ALA A 737 10.26 10.66 -19.50
CA ALA A 737 10.94 9.63 -20.27
C ALA A 737 10.22 9.28 -21.57
N ASP A 738 8.88 9.29 -21.57
CA ASP A 738 8.04 8.96 -22.72
C ASP A 738 6.83 9.89 -22.79
N ALA A 739 6.84 10.86 -23.70
CA ALA A 739 5.73 11.79 -23.87
C ALA A 739 4.42 11.10 -24.27
N SER A 740 4.50 9.92 -24.91
CA SER A 740 3.37 9.11 -25.37
C SER A 740 3.07 7.93 -24.47
N TRP A 741 3.46 8.00 -23.19
CA TRP A 741 3.32 6.93 -22.21
C TRP A 741 1.90 6.33 -22.19
N THR A 742 0.85 7.16 -22.23
CA THR A 742 -0.55 6.66 -22.22
C THR A 742 -0.85 5.78 -23.44
N LEU A 743 -0.48 6.23 -24.64
CA LEU A 743 -0.69 5.45 -25.87
C LEU A 743 0.16 4.17 -25.87
N ARG A 744 1.40 4.25 -25.40
CA ARG A 744 2.31 3.11 -25.32
C ARG A 744 1.81 2.05 -24.34
N GLU A 745 1.38 2.45 -23.16
CA GLU A 745 0.91 1.53 -22.13
C GLU A 745 -0.42 0.90 -22.50
N ALA A 746 -1.34 1.63 -23.14
CA ALA A 746 -2.56 1.06 -23.70
C ALA A 746 -2.25 -0.05 -24.73
N ALA A 747 -1.30 0.19 -25.64
CA ALA A 747 -0.83 -0.82 -26.59
C ALA A 747 -0.15 -2.00 -25.89
N ARG A 748 0.63 -1.76 -24.83
CA ARG A 748 1.32 -2.82 -24.06
C ARG A 748 0.34 -3.78 -23.41
N VAL A 749 -0.76 -3.29 -22.84
CA VAL A 749 -1.81 -4.13 -22.23
C VAL A 749 -2.83 -4.66 -23.26
N GLY A 750 -2.53 -4.47 -24.55
CA GLY A 750 -3.34 -5.00 -25.66
C GLY A 750 -4.69 -4.31 -25.84
N TYR A 751 -4.86 -3.07 -25.36
CA TYR A 751 -6.07 -2.28 -25.59
C TYR A 751 -5.87 -1.34 -26.78
N ARG A 752 -6.58 -1.63 -27.89
CA ARG A 752 -6.36 -0.96 -29.18
C ARG A 752 -7.32 0.20 -29.46
N ASP A 753 -8.43 0.29 -28.72
CA ASP A 753 -9.48 1.31 -28.96
C ASP A 753 -9.16 2.63 -28.24
N VAL A 754 -7.97 3.16 -28.51
CA VAL A 754 -7.55 4.49 -28.08
C VAL A 754 -7.37 5.36 -29.32
N ALA A 755 -7.86 6.59 -29.25
CA ALA A 755 -7.65 7.61 -30.27
C ALA A 755 -6.16 8.00 -30.31
N TRP A 756 -5.59 7.95 -31.52
CA TRP A 756 -4.24 8.45 -31.79
C TRP A 756 -4.34 9.64 -32.75
N PRO A 757 -3.39 10.59 -32.73
CA PRO A 757 -3.23 11.52 -33.82
C PRO A 757 -3.17 10.79 -35.16
N SER A 758 -3.92 11.27 -36.16
CA SER A 758 -4.06 10.58 -37.46
C SER A 758 -2.71 10.38 -38.16
N GLN A 759 -1.77 11.30 -37.94
CA GLN A 759 -0.40 11.26 -38.43
C GLN A 759 0.42 10.11 -37.84
N TYR A 760 0.00 9.51 -36.72
CA TYR A 760 0.75 8.47 -35.99
C TYR A 760 0.23 7.05 -36.23
N PHE A 761 -0.81 6.85 -37.06
CA PHE A 761 -1.41 5.54 -37.29
C PHE A 761 -0.44 4.47 -37.80
N ALA A 762 0.53 4.83 -38.64
CA ALA A 762 1.56 3.89 -39.09
C ALA A 762 2.44 3.38 -37.92
N GLY A 763 2.74 4.26 -36.95
CA GLY A 763 3.47 3.90 -35.73
C GLY A 763 2.64 3.07 -34.77
N LYS A 764 1.33 3.37 -34.64
CA LYS A 764 0.38 2.60 -33.80
C LYS A 764 0.43 1.11 -34.13
N ARG A 765 0.23 0.76 -35.41
CA ARG A 765 0.19 -0.64 -35.86
C ARG A 765 1.48 -1.40 -35.56
N GLN A 766 2.63 -0.75 -35.82
CA GLN A 766 3.94 -1.35 -35.54
C GLN A 766 4.13 -1.59 -34.04
N LEU A 767 3.77 -0.62 -33.20
CA LEU A 767 3.91 -0.71 -31.75
C LEU A 767 3.05 -1.85 -31.17
N GLU A 768 1.78 -1.91 -31.55
CA GLU A 768 0.84 -2.97 -31.13
C GLU A 768 1.35 -4.36 -31.53
N THR A 769 1.78 -4.52 -32.80
CA THR A 769 2.33 -5.79 -33.30
C THR A 769 3.57 -6.23 -32.53
N ASN A 770 4.46 -5.29 -32.18
CA ASN A 770 5.67 -5.59 -31.42
C ASN A 770 5.37 -6.07 -30.00
N PHE A 771 4.40 -5.45 -29.32
CA PHE A 771 3.97 -5.89 -27.99
C PHE A 771 3.27 -7.26 -28.04
N GLU A 772 2.44 -7.51 -29.05
CA GLU A 772 1.82 -8.81 -29.26
C GLU A 772 2.86 -9.91 -29.50
N ARG A 773 3.87 -9.64 -30.32
CA ARG A 773 4.99 -10.57 -30.54
C ARG A 773 5.76 -10.83 -29.24
N ALA A 774 6.06 -9.79 -28.48
CA ALA A 774 6.77 -9.93 -27.21
C ALA A 774 5.95 -10.75 -26.18
N ALA A 775 4.64 -10.52 -26.10
CA ALA A 775 3.74 -11.29 -25.23
C ALA A 775 3.66 -12.77 -25.68
N ALA A 776 3.57 -13.03 -26.98
CA ALA A 776 3.56 -14.39 -27.52
C ALA A 776 4.88 -15.13 -27.25
N MET A 777 6.03 -14.46 -27.37
CA MET A 777 7.34 -15.04 -27.02
C MET A 777 7.45 -15.35 -25.52
N ALA A 778 7.02 -14.43 -24.66
CA ALA A 778 7.05 -14.66 -23.21
C ALA A 778 6.16 -15.85 -22.79
N GLN A 779 5.05 -16.10 -23.49
CA GLN A 779 4.21 -17.30 -23.25
C GLN A 779 4.85 -18.60 -23.72
N LEU A 780 5.76 -18.56 -24.70
CA LEU A 780 6.51 -19.74 -25.15
C LEU A 780 7.61 -20.12 -24.17
N ASP A 781 8.24 -19.15 -23.50
CA ASP A 781 9.31 -19.41 -22.50
C ASP A 781 8.76 -19.94 -21.15
N ILE A 782 7.45 -19.82 -20.91
CA ILE A 782 6.77 -20.31 -19.69
C ILE A 782 6.25 -21.74 -19.87
N LYS A 783 6.13 -22.23 -21.11
CA LYS A 783 5.73 -23.61 -21.44
C LYS A 783 6.95 -24.49 -21.63
#